data_AF-A0A926V838-F1
#
_entry.id   AF-A0A926V838-F1
#
_cell.length_a   1.000
_cell.length_b   1.000
_cell.length_c   1.000
_cell.angle_alpha   90.00
_cell.angle_beta   90.00
_cell.angle_gamma   90.00
#
_symmetry.space_group_name_H-M   'P 1'
#
loop_
_entity.id
_entity.type
_entity.pdbx_description
1 polymer ?
#
loop_
_entity_poly.entity_id
_entity_poly.type
_entity_poly.pdbx_seq_one_letter_code
_entity_poly.pdbx_strand_id
1 'polypeptide(L)'
;MNQPSAERLYHLLPAIYRQRDEAEGEPLRALLAVMETELQTIEADIEGLYENWFIETCEEWVVPYIADLLGVSNLSDQESTRLSHRSYVANTIAYRRRKGTPAILENITMDVANWRSKVVEGFEGVSVTQSVNHVRPDKGRTLDIRNKSVLDQLNSPFDAASHTVDVRRIASQYSIRGQSNILNLGLFVWRLQSYPIRNSPAASVSGGCYTVHPLKRDMPLFNRPQTKTDITQRTEVIHLPCSLSVETLAADLKEYNTRYKEPNQPPNSNFYGPDRSFNITRNGRSVLPSQLVSLRLENWQQEGWQRPRLEAGQVAIDVERGRLVLPDSNQGTALSVSYCYGFSSDLGGGPYDRQQTLANLANSDWLQTVPANSSLERVLADWQTSAKSKGVIQILDNGVYGSNEQPMTTITLPAFSQLTLESADGNRPAIQSPQIVIEAAEAGASLILNGFLIKGNLIIRGNLNLTLIHCTVLGGIEADQSVNLQATIAYSIVGPLRLPDQRAILTIQDSMVDSRPDATTIAEKANTFAIAADEAGAPGPVTTLERTTVFGQVNLGELPLASNVIFTAPVAVQRQYSGGIRFSYVPSDSATPPRYRCQPDLWLHQPTQEASIDGRDRLLQLTPRFTSVTYGEPGYAQLSQHCAQEIAAGADDGSEMGVFHLLHQPQRRAYLQLNLEEYVPSGLDIGIFYIT
;
A
#
# COMPACT_ATOMS: atom_id res chain seq x y z
N MET A 1 -25.07 15.91 25.70
CA MET A 1 -24.10 16.65 24.86
C MET A 1 -24.61 18.07 24.66
N ASN A 2 -24.31 18.96 25.60
CA ASN A 2 -24.42 20.39 25.35
C ASN A 2 -23.17 20.78 24.55
N GLN A 3 -23.34 21.47 23.42
CA GLN A 3 -22.19 22.14 22.81
C GLN A 3 -21.55 23.05 23.88
N PRO A 4 -20.20 23.11 23.97
CA PRO A 4 -19.56 24.10 24.83
C PRO A 4 -20.00 25.47 24.32
N SER A 5 -20.85 26.16 25.09
CA SER A 5 -21.23 27.52 24.75
C SER A 5 -19.96 28.34 24.82
N ALA A 6 -19.54 28.91 23.70
CA ALA A 6 -18.53 29.97 23.72
C ALA A 6 -18.93 30.97 24.81
N GLU A 7 -17.98 31.33 25.68
CA GLU A 7 -18.14 32.36 26.72
C GLU A 7 -19.03 32.00 27.93
N ARG A 8 -19.02 30.73 28.36
CA ARG A 8 -19.77 30.24 29.54
C ARG A 8 -19.52 31.10 30.79
N LEU A 9 -18.25 31.38 31.13
CA LEU A 9 -17.84 32.19 32.28
C LEU A 9 -18.35 33.63 32.19
N TYR A 10 -18.31 34.25 31.00
CA TYR A 10 -18.84 35.60 30.80
C TYR A 10 -20.35 35.62 30.98
N HIS A 11 -21.07 34.61 30.48
CA HIS A 11 -22.51 34.48 30.64
C HIS A 11 -22.97 34.21 32.08
N LEU A 12 -22.10 33.68 32.93
CA LEU A 12 -22.36 33.54 34.37
C LEU A 12 -22.31 34.88 35.12
N LEU A 13 -21.74 35.94 34.53
CA LEU A 13 -21.73 37.26 35.15
C LEU A 13 -23.12 37.92 35.14
N PRO A 14 -23.52 38.56 36.26
CA PRO A 14 -24.73 39.38 36.31
C PRO A 14 -24.74 40.43 35.19
N ALA A 15 -25.91 40.69 34.60
CA ALA A 15 -26.07 41.56 33.43
C ALA A 15 -25.48 42.98 33.63
N ILE A 16 -25.48 43.51 34.86
CA ILE A 16 -24.92 44.83 35.18
C ILE A 16 -23.41 44.93 34.90
N TYR A 17 -22.65 43.84 35.07
CA TYR A 17 -21.21 43.85 34.80
C TYR A 17 -20.93 43.70 33.30
N ARG A 18 -21.72 42.89 32.59
CA ARG A 18 -21.62 42.74 31.14
C ARG A 18 -21.93 44.05 30.39
N GLN A 19 -22.95 44.79 30.84
CA GLN A 19 -23.28 46.10 30.28
C GLN A 19 -22.18 47.15 30.51
N ARG A 20 -21.49 47.09 31.66
CA ARG A 20 -20.36 47.98 31.95
C ARG A 20 -19.13 47.63 31.11
N ASP A 21 -18.86 46.34 30.97
CA ASP A 21 -17.75 45.83 30.17
C ASP A 21 -17.90 46.20 28.68
N GLU A 22 -19.11 46.05 28.12
CA GLU A 22 -19.43 46.49 26.76
C GLU A 22 -19.20 48.00 26.56
N ALA A 23 -19.49 48.83 27.57
CA ALA A 23 -19.25 50.26 27.53
C ALA A 23 -17.76 50.64 27.60
N GLU A 24 -16.90 49.76 28.13
CA GLU A 24 -15.45 49.95 28.26
C GLU A 24 -14.62 49.22 27.19
N GLY A 25 -15.28 48.62 26.18
CA GLY A 25 -14.61 47.93 25.07
C GLY A 25 -14.28 46.45 25.33
N GLU A 26 -15.05 45.80 26.20
CA GLU A 26 -15.02 44.36 26.50
C GLU A 26 -13.71 43.76 27.08
N PRO A 27 -12.92 44.47 27.91
CA PRO A 27 -11.69 43.90 28.49
C PRO A 27 -11.93 42.70 29.42
N LEU A 28 -13.06 42.67 30.16
CA LEU A 28 -13.40 41.55 31.05
C LEU A 28 -13.83 40.32 30.27
N ARG A 29 -14.60 40.49 29.18
CA ARG A 29 -14.93 39.41 28.24
C ARG A 29 -13.67 38.78 27.66
N ALA A 30 -12.70 39.60 27.23
CA ALA A 30 -11.42 39.11 26.70
C ALA A 30 -10.62 38.33 27.76
N LEU A 31 -10.54 38.82 29.00
CA LEU A 31 -9.89 38.11 30.11
C LEU A 31 -10.58 36.77 30.42
N LEU A 32 -11.91 36.78 30.54
CA LEU A 32 -12.68 35.57 30.84
C LEU A 32 -12.65 34.56 29.70
N ALA A 33 -12.52 35.00 28.45
CA ALA A 33 -12.30 34.10 27.32
C ALA A 33 -10.98 33.33 27.45
N VAL A 34 -9.89 33.99 27.88
CA VAL A 34 -8.62 33.31 28.14
C VAL A 34 -8.73 32.33 29.32
N MET A 35 -9.41 32.71 30.40
CA MET A 35 -9.65 31.82 31.54
C MET A 35 -10.55 30.62 31.18
N GLU A 36 -11.53 30.82 30.29
CA GLU A 36 -12.39 29.75 29.79
C GLU A 36 -11.57 28.70 29.04
N THR A 37 -10.58 29.10 28.23
CA THR A 37 -9.69 28.16 27.53
C THR A 37 -8.99 27.22 28.50
N GLU A 38 -8.40 27.74 29.57
CA GLU A 38 -7.73 26.91 30.60
C GLU A 38 -8.73 26.02 31.36
N LEU A 39 -9.93 26.54 31.65
CA LEU A 39 -10.99 25.75 32.28
C LEU A 39 -11.42 24.60 31.37
N GLN A 40 -11.59 24.84 30.07
CA GLN A 40 -11.91 23.81 29.09
C GLN A 40 -10.81 22.77 28.98
N THR A 41 -9.54 23.16 29.04
CA THR A 41 -8.42 22.21 29.09
C THR A 41 -8.50 21.32 30.33
N ILE A 42 -8.78 21.87 31.50
CA ILE A 42 -8.94 21.09 32.74
C ILE A 42 -10.17 20.17 32.66
N GLU A 43 -11.31 20.66 32.15
CA GLU A 43 -12.51 19.84 31.96
C GLU A 43 -12.25 18.68 31.00
N ALA A 44 -11.54 18.93 29.90
CA ALA A 44 -11.15 17.89 28.94
C ALA A 44 -10.18 16.87 29.55
N ASP A 45 -9.21 17.31 30.37
CA ASP A 45 -8.29 16.42 31.07
C ASP A 45 -9.04 15.52 32.08
N ILE A 46 -10.00 16.08 32.83
CA ILE A 46 -10.86 15.31 33.75
C ILE A 46 -11.73 14.31 32.98
N GLU A 47 -12.31 14.71 31.85
CA GLU A 47 -13.07 13.80 30.98
C GLU A 47 -12.17 12.68 30.45
N GLY A 48 -10.97 13.02 29.98
CA GLY A 48 -9.94 12.07 29.56
C GLY A 48 -9.57 11.06 30.65
N LEU A 49 -9.49 11.47 31.93
CA LEU A 49 -9.25 10.54 33.03
C LEU A 49 -10.36 9.47 33.19
N TYR A 50 -11.62 9.82 32.90
CA TYR A 50 -12.72 8.83 32.90
C TYR A 50 -12.68 7.96 31.65
N GLU A 51 -12.39 8.53 30.48
CA GLU A 51 -12.20 7.77 29.23
C GLU A 51 -11.06 6.75 29.37
N ASN A 52 -10.03 7.08 30.15
CA ASN A 52 -8.89 6.24 30.46
C ASN A 52 -9.21 4.97 31.26
N TRP A 53 -10.42 4.82 31.79
CA TRP A 53 -10.85 3.59 32.47
C TRP A 53 -11.30 2.48 31.52
N PHE A 54 -11.65 2.81 30.26
CA PHE A 54 -12.19 1.85 29.30
C PHE A 54 -11.24 1.66 28.14
N ILE A 55 -10.95 0.40 27.78
CA ILE A 55 -10.00 0.07 26.72
C ILE A 55 -10.43 0.62 25.36
N GLU A 56 -11.72 0.84 25.13
CA GLU A 56 -12.25 1.38 23.88
C GLU A 56 -11.98 2.88 23.72
N THR A 57 -11.88 3.63 24.82
CA THR A 57 -11.79 5.10 24.82
C THR A 57 -10.49 5.64 25.40
N CYS A 58 -9.72 4.83 26.14
CA CYS A 58 -8.52 5.30 26.82
C CYS A 58 -7.49 5.84 25.84
N GLU A 59 -6.61 6.71 26.28
CA GLU A 59 -5.45 7.12 25.51
C GLU A 59 -4.47 5.96 25.32
N GLU A 60 -3.67 6.02 24.26
CA GLU A 60 -2.80 4.90 23.87
C GLU A 60 -1.74 4.57 24.94
N TRP A 61 -1.29 5.59 25.68
CA TRP A 61 -0.32 5.40 26.76
C TRP A 61 -0.89 4.62 27.96
N VAL A 62 -2.22 4.53 28.10
CA VAL A 62 -2.91 3.80 29.18
C VAL A 62 -3.07 2.31 28.87
N VAL A 63 -3.08 1.94 27.59
CA VAL A 63 -3.29 0.56 27.12
C VAL A 63 -2.37 -0.46 27.81
N PRO A 64 -1.06 -0.22 27.99
CA PRO A 64 -0.18 -1.15 28.70
C PRO A 64 -0.58 -1.40 30.16
N TYR A 65 -1.11 -0.38 30.86
CA TYR A 65 -1.54 -0.52 32.26
C TYR A 65 -2.80 -1.39 32.38
N ILE A 66 -3.75 -1.24 31.45
CA ILE A 66 -4.93 -2.12 31.38
C ILE A 66 -4.49 -3.55 31.05
N ALA A 67 -3.51 -3.69 30.17
CA ALA A 67 -2.97 -4.99 29.77
C ALA A 67 -2.28 -5.72 30.94
N ASP A 68 -1.55 -5.00 31.78
CA ASP A 68 -0.92 -5.55 33.00
C ASP A 68 -1.98 -6.13 33.97
N LEU A 69 -3.13 -5.47 34.12
CA LEU A 69 -4.25 -6.00 34.92
C LEU A 69 -4.77 -7.34 34.37
N LEU A 70 -4.72 -7.51 33.05
CA LEU A 70 -5.09 -8.75 32.38
C LEU A 70 -3.92 -9.75 32.32
N GLY A 71 -2.73 -9.42 32.81
CA GLY A 71 -1.54 -10.26 32.68
C GLY A 71 -1.17 -10.50 31.22
N VAL A 72 -1.29 -9.45 30.38
CA VAL A 72 -0.78 -9.43 29.00
C VAL A 72 0.57 -8.73 29.04
N SER A 73 1.64 -9.52 29.05
CA SER A 73 3.02 -9.02 29.13
C SER A 73 3.58 -8.62 27.76
N ASN A 74 4.69 -7.89 27.76
CA ASN A 74 5.50 -7.54 26.56
C ASN A 74 4.90 -6.45 25.64
N LEU A 75 4.06 -5.56 26.18
CA LEU A 75 3.59 -4.37 25.47
C LEU A 75 4.43 -3.12 25.71
N SER A 76 5.32 -3.15 26.72
CA SER A 76 5.97 -1.98 27.30
C SER A 76 7.27 -1.53 26.63
N ASP A 77 7.77 -2.24 25.61
CA ASP A 77 8.93 -1.78 24.84
C ASP A 77 8.45 -0.75 23.79
N GLN A 78 8.35 0.49 24.26
CA GLN A 78 7.83 1.69 23.58
C GLN A 78 8.45 2.02 22.20
N GLU A 79 9.46 1.28 21.74
CA GLU A 79 10.08 1.47 20.41
C GLU A 79 9.61 0.49 19.33
N SER A 80 8.94 -0.63 19.69
CA SER A 80 8.88 -1.77 18.76
C SER A 80 7.64 -1.87 17.86
N THR A 81 6.55 -1.13 18.09
CA THR A 81 5.44 -1.06 17.12
C THR A 81 4.66 0.26 17.21
N ARG A 82 4.59 1.03 16.12
CA ARG A 82 3.53 2.05 15.90
C ARG A 82 2.11 1.45 15.80
N LEU A 83 1.93 0.17 16.15
CA LEU A 83 0.66 -0.54 16.12
C LEU A 83 0.02 -0.41 17.50
N SER A 84 -1.22 0.05 17.53
CA SER A 84 -2.02 0.01 18.75
C SER A 84 -2.34 -1.44 19.11
N HIS A 85 -2.11 -1.81 20.37
CA HIS A 85 -2.43 -3.15 20.90
C HIS A 85 -3.81 -3.20 21.56
N ARG A 86 -4.58 -2.12 21.43
CA ARG A 86 -5.90 -1.97 22.04
C ARG A 86 -6.85 -3.12 21.75
N SER A 87 -6.95 -3.54 20.48
CA SER A 87 -7.84 -4.64 20.09
C SER A 87 -7.45 -5.96 20.77
N TYR A 88 -6.15 -6.24 20.87
CA TYR A 88 -5.66 -7.45 21.53
C TYR A 88 -6.00 -7.45 23.02
N VAL A 89 -5.72 -6.34 23.70
CA VAL A 89 -6.02 -6.16 25.14
C VAL A 89 -7.53 -6.28 25.38
N ALA A 90 -8.35 -5.59 24.58
CA ALA A 90 -9.82 -5.64 24.68
C ALA A 90 -10.37 -7.05 24.54
N ASN A 91 -9.82 -7.85 23.61
CA ASN A 91 -10.31 -9.19 23.30
C ASN A 91 -9.66 -10.30 24.14
N THR A 92 -8.66 -9.99 24.98
CA THR A 92 -7.84 -10.99 25.69
C THR A 92 -8.68 -12.00 26.49
N ILE A 93 -9.68 -11.55 27.26
CA ILE A 93 -10.53 -12.47 28.05
C ILE A 93 -11.31 -13.42 27.11
N ALA A 94 -11.82 -12.90 26.00
CA ALA A 94 -12.56 -13.69 25.02
C ALA A 94 -11.67 -14.73 24.33
N TYR A 95 -10.40 -14.37 24.04
CA TYR A 95 -9.38 -15.27 23.50
C TYR A 95 -9.00 -16.37 24.47
N ARG A 96 -8.72 -16.03 25.74
CA ARG A 96 -8.32 -17.00 26.76
C ARG A 96 -9.42 -18.03 27.07
N ARG A 97 -10.69 -17.65 26.96
CA ARG A 97 -11.82 -18.58 27.11
C ARG A 97 -11.97 -19.58 25.96
N ARG A 98 -11.29 -19.37 24.83
CA ARG A 98 -11.45 -20.16 23.59
C ARG A 98 -10.10 -20.60 22.99
N LYS A 99 -9.06 -20.69 23.82
CA LYS A 99 -7.73 -21.14 23.41
C LYS A 99 -7.76 -22.44 22.63
N GLY A 100 -6.83 -22.57 21.70
CA GLY A 100 -6.66 -23.78 20.91
C GLY A 100 -7.61 -23.96 19.73
N THR A 101 -8.46 -22.97 19.42
CA THR A 101 -9.34 -23.02 18.25
C THR A 101 -8.73 -22.27 17.06
N PRO A 102 -8.89 -22.77 15.81
CA PRO A 102 -8.37 -22.09 14.62
C PRO A 102 -8.83 -20.64 14.48
N ALA A 103 -10.10 -20.35 14.77
CA ALA A 103 -10.65 -18.99 14.68
C ALA A 103 -9.95 -17.99 15.61
N ILE A 104 -9.52 -18.44 16.79
CA ILE A 104 -8.85 -17.57 17.77
C ILE A 104 -7.41 -17.29 17.36
N LEU A 105 -6.69 -18.30 16.85
CA LEU A 105 -5.36 -18.11 16.25
C LEU A 105 -5.42 -17.12 15.07
N GLU A 106 -6.48 -17.17 14.26
CA GLU A 106 -6.69 -16.22 13.16
C GLU A 106 -6.95 -14.79 13.65
N ASN A 107 -7.80 -14.62 14.67
CA ASN A 107 -8.16 -13.30 15.19
C ASN A 107 -7.02 -12.65 15.98
N ILE A 108 -6.26 -13.43 16.76
CA ILE A 108 -5.06 -12.93 17.45
C ILE A 108 -4.04 -12.44 16.45
N THR A 109 -3.85 -13.13 15.33
CA THR A 109 -2.93 -12.68 14.28
C THR A 109 -3.31 -11.30 13.73
N MET A 110 -4.61 -11.02 13.60
CA MET A 110 -5.11 -9.70 13.22
C MET A 110 -4.84 -8.67 14.33
N ASP A 111 -5.16 -8.97 15.59
CA ASP A 111 -5.07 -7.98 16.67
C ASP A 111 -3.62 -7.69 17.11
N VAL A 112 -2.72 -8.66 17.01
CA VAL A 112 -1.32 -8.58 17.46
C VAL A 112 -0.42 -8.07 16.35
N ALA A 113 -0.63 -8.54 15.12
CA ALA A 113 0.26 -8.26 14.00
C ALA A 113 -0.43 -7.50 12.88
N ASN A 114 -1.70 -7.10 12.98
CA ASN A 114 -2.47 -6.45 11.92
C ASN A 114 -2.38 -7.20 10.57
N TRP A 115 -2.35 -8.53 10.62
CA TRP A 115 -2.37 -9.38 9.43
C TRP A 115 -3.61 -10.25 9.41
N ARG A 116 -4.26 -10.30 8.24
CA ARG A 116 -5.32 -11.27 7.99
C ARG A 116 -4.70 -12.64 7.79
N SER A 117 -5.32 -13.66 8.38
CA SER A 117 -4.76 -15.01 8.38
C SER A 117 -5.81 -16.10 8.31
N LYS A 118 -5.36 -17.27 7.88
CA LYS A 118 -6.12 -18.52 7.87
C LYS A 118 -5.30 -19.61 8.54
N VAL A 119 -5.93 -20.32 9.46
CA VAL A 119 -5.33 -21.52 10.07
C VAL A 119 -5.84 -22.76 9.37
N VAL A 120 -4.90 -23.61 8.96
CA VAL A 120 -5.14 -24.91 8.35
C VAL A 120 -4.61 -25.98 9.28
N GLU A 121 -5.46 -26.94 9.57
CA GLU A 121 -5.16 -28.08 10.42
C GLU A 121 -4.59 -29.21 9.55
N GLY A 122 -3.31 -29.56 9.73
CA GLY A 122 -2.63 -30.51 8.87
C GLY A 122 -3.28 -31.89 8.85
N PHE A 123 -3.86 -32.34 9.97
CA PHE A 123 -4.57 -33.62 10.05
C PHE A 123 -5.81 -33.69 9.13
N GLU A 124 -6.41 -32.55 8.75
CA GLU A 124 -7.53 -32.54 7.82
C GLU A 124 -7.08 -32.81 6.38
N GLY A 125 -5.85 -32.41 6.02
CA GLY A 125 -5.30 -32.61 4.69
C GLY A 125 -4.62 -33.97 4.48
N VAL A 126 -4.38 -34.75 5.53
CA VAL A 126 -3.64 -36.02 5.44
C VAL A 126 -4.57 -37.17 5.01
N SER A 127 -4.13 -37.92 4.01
CA SER A 127 -4.74 -39.19 3.61
C SER A 127 -4.46 -40.26 4.68
N VAL A 128 -5.51 -40.87 5.21
CA VAL A 128 -5.43 -41.92 6.24
C VAL A 128 -6.28 -43.13 5.86
N THR A 129 -5.83 -44.33 6.23
CA THR A 129 -6.69 -45.52 6.19
C THR A 129 -7.82 -45.36 7.20
N GLN A 130 -9.06 -45.36 6.73
CA GLN A 130 -10.20 -45.05 7.57
C GLN A 130 -10.63 -46.24 8.44
N SER A 131 -11.00 -45.96 9.68
CA SER A 131 -11.65 -46.94 10.55
C SER A 131 -13.10 -47.14 10.12
N VAL A 132 -13.57 -48.39 10.09
CA VAL A 132 -14.99 -48.70 9.82
C VAL A 132 -15.94 -48.13 10.86
N ASN A 133 -15.44 -47.81 12.06
CA ASN A 133 -16.23 -47.19 13.12
C ASN A 133 -16.40 -45.67 12.93
N HIS A 134 -15.60 -45.04 12.06
CA HIS A 134 -15.63 -43.59 11.84
C HIS A 134 -15.17 -43.27 10.41
N VAL A 135 -16.08 -43.52 9.45
CA VAL A 135 -15.87 -43.24 8.03
C VAL A 135 -16.02 -41.74 7.78
N ARG A 136 -15.07 -41.15 7.05
CA ARG A 136 -15.06 -39.74 6.63
C ARG A 136 -15.15 -39.66 5.11
N PRO A 137 -16.35 -39.53 4.52
CA PRO A 137 -16.56 -39.69 3.07
C PRO A 137 -15.77 -38.69 2.20
N ASP A 138 -15.33 -37.59 2.78
CA ASP A 138 -14.55 -36.52 2.17
C ASP A 138 -13.03 -36.77 2.18
N LYS A 139 -12.51 -37.69 3.00
CA LYS A 139 -11.06 -37.95 3.15
C LYS A 139 -10.59 -39.15 2.31
N GLY A 140 -9.39 -39.05 1.71
CA GLY A 140 -8.79 -40.14 0.93
C GLY A 140 -9.40 -40.37 -0.46
N ARG A 141 -10.07 -39.36 -1.02
CA ARG A 141 -10.64 -39.39 -2.36
C ARG A 141 -9.54 -39.20 -3.43
N THR A 142 -9.72 -39.81 -4.60
CA THR A 142 -8.94 -39.45 -5.78
C THR A 142 -9.29 -38.04 -6.24
N LEU A 143 -8.28 -37.24 -6.60
CA LEU A 143 -8.46 -35.87 -7.10
C LEU A 143 -9.22 -35.88 -8.44
N ASP A 144 -10.34 -35.14 -8.53
CA ASP A 144 -11.08 -34.98 -9.78
C ASP A 144 -10.47 -33.85 -10.63
N ILE A 145 -9.70 -34.23 -11.65
CA ILE A 145 -9.04 -33.31 -12.58
C ILE A 145 -10.01 -32.49 -13.46
N ARG A 146 -11.32 -32.79 -13.44
CA ARG A 146 -12.33 -32.00 -14.16
C ARG A 146 -12.84 -30.84 -13.32
N ASN A 147 -12.65 -30.87 -12.00
CA ASN A 147 -13.07 -29.81 -11.11
C ASN A 147 -12.00 -28.72 -11.03
N LYS A 148 -12.05 -27.79 -11.99
CA LYS A 148 -11.09 -26.68 -12.11
C LYS A 148 -11.00 -25.80 -10.86
N SER A 149 -12.11 -25.56 -10.16
CA SER A 149 -12.12 -24.75 -8.95
C SER A 149 -11.30 -25.36 -7.81
N VAL A 150 -11.32 -26.70 -7.66
CA VAL A 150 -10.47 -27.39 -6.69
C VAL A 150 -9.01 -27.40 -7.14
N LEU A 151 -8.77 -27.60 -8.44
CA LEU A 151 -7.41 -27.57 -9.00
C LEU A 151 -6.73 -26.20 -8.84
N ASP A 152 -7.49 -25.12 -8.99
CA ASP A 152 -7.03 -23.74 -8.84
C ASP A 152 -6.56 -23.42 -7.39
N GLN A 153 -7.06 -24.19 -6.41
CA GLN A 153 -6.73 -24.03 -5.00
C GLN A 153 -5.65 -25.00 -4.49
N LEU A 154 -5.09 -25.87 -5.34
CA LEU A 154 -4.05 -26.82 -4.96
C LEU A 154 -2.83 -26.11 -4.37
N ASN A 155 -2.26 -26.68 -3.29
CA ASN A 155 -1.15 -26.10 -2.52
C ASN A 155 -1.42 -24.70 -1.94
N SER A 156 -2.68 -24.24 -1.95
CA SER A 156 -3.09 -23.01 -1.27
C SER A 156 -3.62 -23.32 0.13
N PRO A 157 -3.86 -22.29 0.97
CA PRO A 157 -4.51 -22.45 2.26
C PRO A 157 -5.97 -22.96 2.19
N PHE A 158 -6.53 -23.05 0.98
CA PHE A 158 -7.87 -23.56 0.69
C PHE A 158 -7.84 -24.92 -0.03
N ASP A 159 -6.66 -25.54 -0.12
CA ASP A 159 -6.50 -26.84 -0.76
C ASP A 159 -7.36 -27.92 -0.06
N ALA A 160 -8.30 -28.48 -0.80
CA ALA A 160 -9.17 -29.56 -0.34
C ALA A 160 -8.65 -30.96 -0.72
N ALA A 161 -7.51 -31.06 -1.41
CA ALA A 161 -6.90 -32.34 -1.78
C ALA A 161 -6.33 -33.06 -0.55
N SER A 162 -6.35 -34.40 -0.60
CA SER A 162 -5.68 -35.24 0.40
C SER A 162 -4.23 -35.49 0.01
N HIS A 163 -3.31 -35.30 0.95
CA HIS A 163 -1.85 -35.41 0.79
C HIS A 163 -1.28 -36.57 1.61
N THR A 164 -0.11 -37.08 1.23
CA THR A 164 0.62 -38.04 2.07
C THR A 164 1.23 -37.33 3.28
N VAL A 165 1.48 -38.08 4.36
CA VAL A 165 2.10 -37.53 5.58
C VAL A 165 3.46 -36.93 5.26
N ASP A 166 3.69 -35.70 5.71
CA ASP A 166 4.96 -35.01 5.65
C ASP A 166 5.59 -34.94 7.05
N VAL A 167 6.68 -35.67 7.23
CA VAL A 167 7.37 -35.78 8.54
C VAL A 167 8.33 -34.62 8.83
N ARG A 168 8.47 -33.65 7.92
CA ARG A 168 9.33 -32.47 8.13
C ARG A 168 8.72 -31.54 9.18
N ARG A 169 9.57 -30.92 9.99
CA ARG A 169 9.14 -29.98 11.04
C ARG A 169 8.54 -28.71 10.43
N ILE A 170 7.30 -28.39 10.77
CA ILE A 170 6.60 -27.20 10.23
C ILE A 170 7.19 -25.89 10.75
N ALA A 171 7.71 -25.89 11.98
CA ALA A 171 8.37 -24.74 12.58
C ALA A 171 9.80 -24.48 12.06
N SER A 172 10.31 -25.29 11.12
CA SER A 172 11.65 -25.12 10.56
C SER A 172 11.79 -23.78 9.83
N GLN A 173 12.85 -23.04 10.15
CA GLN A 173 13.20 -21.79 9.48
C GLN A 173 14.11 -22.00 8.25
N TYR A 174 14.75 -23.16 8.13
CA TYR A 174 15.86 -23.41 7.20
C TYR A 174 15.55 -24.48 6.11
N SER A 175 14.33 -25.04 6.08
CA SER A 175 13.95 -26.09 5.13
C SER A 175 12.55 -25.88 4.55
N ILE A 176 12.24 -26.59 3.45
CA ILE A 176 10.86 -26.75 2.97
C ILE A 176 10.04 -27.36 4.12
N ARG A 177 9.05 -26.61 4.61
CA ARG A 177 8.27 -26.97 5.81
C ARG A 177 7.29 -28.08 5.49
N GLY A 178 7.18 -29.06 6.38
CA GLY A 178 6.16 -30.09 6.27
C GLY A 178 4.81 -29.56 6.71
N GLN A 179 3.84 -29.49 5.80
CA GLN A 179 2.51 -28.95 6.11
C GLN A 179 1.54 -30.06 6.52
N SER A 180 1.49 -31.14 5.73
CA SER A 180 0.53 -32.23 5.85
C SER A 180 0.95 -33.24 6.92
N ASN A 181 0.82 -32.89 8.20
CA ASN A 181 1.05 -33.79 9.33
C ASN A 181 -0.05 -33.62 10.38
N ILE A 182 -0.33 -34.67 11.15
CA ILE A 182 -1.35 -34.70 12.19
C ILE A 182 -1.06 -33.66 13.29
N LEU A 183 0.22 -33.46 13.63
CA LEU A 183 0.62 -32.54 14.70
C LEU A 183 0.84 -31.10 14.23
N ASN A 184 0.63 -30.80 12.95
CA ASN A 184 1.03 -29.52 12.37
C ASN A 184 -0.17 -28.58 12.16
N LEU A 185 0.02 -27.31 12.52
CA LEU A 185 -0.87 -26.20 12.20
C LEU A 185 -0.18 -25.23 11.25
N GLY A 186 -0.77 -24.99 10.08
CA GLY A 186 -0.32 -23.97 9.14
C GLY A 186 -1.04 -22.65 9.40
N LEU A 187 -0.33 -21.62 9.85
CA LEU A 187 -0.85 -20.25 9.92
C LEU A 187 -0.42 -19.50 8.65
N PHE A 188 -1.36 -19.29 7.74
CA PHE A 188 -1.13 -18.54 6.51
C PHE A 188 -1.50 -17.08 6.72
N VAL A 189 -0.59 -16.17 6.40
CA VAL A 189 -0.64 -14.75 6.75
C VAL A 189 -0.54 -13.91 5.48
N TRP A 190 -1.51 -13.04 5.23
CA TRP A 190 -1.50 -12.14 4.08
C TRP A 190 -0.79 -10.83 4.46
N ARG A 191 0.33 -10.55 3.79
CA ARG A 191 1.07 -9.29 3.95
C ARG A 191 0.56 -8.19 3.03
N LEU A 192 -0.18 -8.56 1.99
CA LEU A 192 -0.82 -7.60 1.09
C LEU A 192 -2.11 -7.05 1.68
N GLN A 193 -2.40 -5.81 1.33
CA GLN A 193 -3.65 -5.13 1.60
C GLN A 193 -4.46 -4.97 0.30
N SER A 194 -5.75 -4.67 0.47
CA SER A 194 -6.68 -4.46 -0.64
C SER A 194 -7.08 -3.00 -0.71
N TYR A 195 -6.75 -2.33 -1.80
CA TYR A 195 -6.92 -0.90 -2.00
C TYR A 195 -8.13 -0.60 -2.92
N PRO A 196 -9.26 -0.12 -2.37
CA PRO A 196 -10.48 0.10 -3.13
C PRO A 196 -10.44 1.42 -3.92
N ILE A 197 -10.59 1.34 -5.23
CA ILE A 197 -10.82 2.45 -6.15
C ILE A 197 -12.31 2.51 -6.50
N ARG A 198 -12.90 3.70 -6.46
CA ARG A 198 -14.32 3.89 -6.77
C ARG A 198 -14.52 4.68 -8.06
N ASN A 199 -15.44 4.21 -8.90
CA ASN A 199 -15.91 4.93 -10.10
C ASN A 199 -14.78 5.43 -11.02
N SER A 200 -13.70 4.67 -11.17
CA SER A 200 -12.65 4.97 -12.15
C SER A 200 -13.16 4.69 -13.56
N PRO A 201 -12.84 5.49 -14.59
CA PRO A 201 -13.17 5.14 -15.96
C PRO A 201 -12.39 3.88 -16.39
N ALA A 202 -13.05 2.96 -17.09
CA ALA A 202 -12.37 1.82 -17.70
C ALA A 202 -11.70 2.27 -19.01
N ALA A 203 -10.43 1.92 -19.19
CA ALA A 203 -9.67 2.40 -20.34
C ALA A 203 -9.93 1.55 -21.59
N SER A 204 -10.46 2.19 -22.63
CA SER A 204 -10.72 1.54 -23.93
C SER A 204 -9.42 1.19 -24.65
N VAL A 205 -9.30 -0.06 -25.10
CA VAL A 205 -8.14 -0.58 -25.84
C VAL A 205 -8.45 -0.65 -27.33
N SER A 206 -9.54 -1.34 -27.70
CA SER A 206 -10.02 -1.52 -29.07
C SER A 206 -11.50 -1.90 -29.04
N GLY A 207 -12.26 -1.70 -30.13
CA GLY A 207 -13.73 -1.61 -30.13
C GLY A 207 -14.48 -2.65 -29.30
N GLY A 208 -14.86 -2.32 -28.05
CA GLY A 208 -15.57 -3.20 -27.10
C GLY A 208 -14.70 -3.88 -26.04
N CYS A 209 -13.37 -3.74 -26.10
CA CYS A 209 -12.38 -4.25 -25.16
C CYS A 209 -11.84 -3.12 -24.27
N TYR A 210 -11.88 -3.32 -22.95
CA TYR A 210 -11.48 -2.32 -21.95
C TYR A 210 -10.61 -2.96 -20.89
N THR A 211 -9.73 -2.17 -20.28
CA THR A 211 -8.99 -2.55 -19.08
C THR A 211 -9.54 -1.81 -17.86
N VAL A 212 -9.50 -2.46 -16.71
CA VAL A 212 -9.88 -1.85 -15.42
C VAL A 212 -8.85 -0.80 -15.01
N HIS A 213 -7.57 -1.06 -15.26
CA HIS A 213 -6.51 -0.10 -14.94
C HIS A 213 -6.57 1.11 -15.91
N PRO A 214 -6.60 2.36 -15.42
CA PRO A 214 -6.79 3.54 -16.27
C PRO A 214 -5.69 3.73 -17.33
N LEU A 215 -4.47 3.25 -17.05
CA LEU A 215 -3.32 3.36 -17.96
C LEU A 215 -3.18 2.22 -19.00
N LYS A 216 -4.23 1.43 -19.22
CA LYS A 216 -4.26 0.30 -20.18
C LYS A 216 -3.28 -0.84 -19.86
N ARG A 217 -3.10 -1.15 -18.58
CA ARG A 217 -2.23 -2.22 -18.09
C ARG A 217 -3.06 -3.38 -17.54
N ASP A 218 -2.49 -4.58 -17.63
CA ASP A 218 -3.04 -5.72 -16.91
C ASP A 218 -2.80 -5.54 -15.41
N MET A 219 -3.78 -5.91 -14.60
CA MET A 219 -3.66 -5.89 -13.15
C MET A 219 -4.68 -6.87 -12.53
N PRO A 220 -4.26 -7.72 -11.59
CA PRO A 220 -5.19 -8.60 -10.87
C PRO A 220 -6.13 -7.79 -9.98
N LEU A 221 -7.40 -8.18 -9.97
CA LEU A 221 -8.39 -7.63 -9.06
C LEU A 221 -8.36 -8.38 -7.74
N PHE A 222 -8.44 -7.64 -6.64
CA PHE A 222 -8.36 -8.18 -5.30
C PHE A 222 -9.72 -8.23 -4.63
N ASN A 223 -9.91 -9.22 -3.76
CA ASN A 223 -11.04 -9.26 -2.86
C ASN A 223 -10.96 -8.09 -1.87
N ARG A 224 -12.09 -7.42 -1.62
CA ARG A 224 -12.25 -6.51 -0.49
C ARG A 224 -12.65 -7.34 0.73
N PRO A 225 -11.77 -7.50 1.73
CA PRO A 225 -12.06 -8.38 2.85
C PRO A 225 -13.32 -7.95 3.61
N GLN A 226 -14.23 -8.88 3.83
CA GLN A 226 -15.39 -8.68 4.67
C GLN A 226 -15.00 -8.89 6.16
N THR A 227 -15.66 -8.17 7.05
CA THR A 227 -15.43 -8.28 8.50
C THR A 227 -16.16 -9.52 9.03
N LYS A 228 -15.47 -10.32 9.85
CA LYS A 228 -16.11 -11.43 10.57
C LYS A 228 -17.10 -10.86 11.59
N THR A 229 -18.27 -11.45 11.68
CA THR A 229 -19.33 -10.98 12.60
C THR A 229 -19.28 -11.70 13.95
N ASP A 230 -18.56 -12.82 14.04
CA ASP A 230 -18.41 -13.62 15.25
C ASP A 230 -16.94 -14.02 15.45
N ILE A 231 -16.46 -13.93 16.69
CA ILE A 231 -15.10 -14.33 17.09
C ILE A 231 -14.80 -15.81 16.84
N THR A 232 -15.83 -16.65 16.77
CA THR A 232 -15.73 -18.10 16.51
C THR A 232 -15.77 -18.43 15.01
N GLN A 233 -16.05 -17.45 14.16
CA GLN A 233 -16.10 -17.62 12.71
C GLN A 233 -14.70 -17.88 12.13
N ARG A 234 -14.55 -18.95 11.35
CA ARG A 234 -13.32 -19.25 10.63
C ARG A 234 -13.11 -18.32 9.44
N THR A 235 -11.86 -18.06 9.11
CA THR A 235 -11.48 -17.31 7.92
C THR A 235 -11.76 -18.11 6.64
N GLU A 236 -12.70 -17.59 5.87
CA GLU A 236 -12.93 -17.92 4.46
C GLU A 236 -12.29 -16.90 3.50
N VAL A 237 -12.25 -17.23 2.20
CA VAL A 237 -11.68 -16.39 1.12
C VAL A 237 -12.24 -14.96 1.16
N ILE A 238 -13.56 -14.81 1.39
CA ILE A 238 -14.23 -13.50 1.46
C ILE A 238 -13.67 -12.57 2.55
N HIS A 239 -12.99 -13.11 3.56
CA HIS A 239 -12.39 -12.35 4.66
C HIS A 239 -10.92 -12.01 4.42
N LEU A 240 -10.34 -12.36 3.26
CA LEU A 240 -8.91 -12.20 2.97
C LEU A 240 -8.64 -11.28 1.79
N PRO A 241 -7.51 -10.54 1.78
CA PRO A 241 -7.12 -9.67 0.67
C PRO A 241 -6.41 -10.49 -0.41
N CYS A 242 -7.11 -11.44 -1.01
CA CYS A 242 -6.56 -12.31 -2.05
C CYS A 242 -6.87 -11.79 -3.45
N SER A 243 -5.99 -12.05 -4.40
CA SER A 243 -6.33 -11.93 -5.82
C SER A 243 -7.54 -12.83 -6.12
N LEU A 244 -8.49 -12.30 -6.89
CA LEU A 244 -9.63 -13.08 -7.38
C LEU A 244 -9.17 -13.92 -8.56
N SER A 245 -9.56 -15.19 -8.59
CA SER A 245 -9.36 -16.07 -9.74
C SER A 245 -10.63 -16.16 -10.59
N VAL A 246 -10.46 -16.47 -11.87
CA VAL A 246 -11.60 -16.65 -12.80
C VAL A 246 -12.52 -17.76 -12.30
N GLU A 247 -11.97 -18.86 -11.79
CA GLU A 247 -12.76 -20.00 -11.32
C GLU A 247 -13.55 -19.67 -10.04
N THR A 248 -12.94 -18.92 -9.10
CA THR A 248 -13.60 -18.50 -7.86
C THR A 248 -14.78 -17.57 -8.15
N LEU A 249 -14.60 -16.59 -9.05
CA LEU A 249 -15.70 -15.71 -9.45
C LEU A 249 -16.78 -16.47 -10.22
N ALA A 250 -16.41 -17.37 -11.13
CA ALA A 250 -17.38 -18.18 -11.87
C ALA A 250 -18.25 -19.03 -10.94
N ALA A 251 -17.67 -19.61 -9.89
CA ALA A 251 -18.41 -20.36 -8.87
C ALA A 251 -19.40 -19.47 -8.09
N ASP A 252 -18.96 -18.29 -7.64
CA ASP A 252 -19.81 -17.30 -6.95
C ASP A 252 -21.01 -16.86 -7.80
N LEU A 253 -20.77 -16.48 -9.06
CA LEU A 253 -21.83 -16.06 -9.98
C LEU A 253 -22.80 -17.21 -10.29
N LYS A 254 -22.31 -18.45 -10.40
CA LYS A 254 -23.15 -19.63 -10.60
C LYS A 254 -24.05 -19.90 -9.38
N GLU A 255 -23.51 -19.81 -8.18
CA GLU A 255 -24.28 -19.95 -6.94
C GLU A 255 -25.35 -18.86 -6.85
N TYR A 256 -24.98 -17.61 -7.08
CA TYR A 256 -25.88 -16.47 -7.14
C TYR A 256 -27.05 -16.71 -8.11
N ASN A 257 -26.76 -17.11 -9.35
CA ASN A 257 -27.78 -17.34 -10.38
C ASN A 257 -28.65 -18.59 -10.12
N THR A 258 -28.16 -19.52 -9.30
CA THR A 258 -28.95 -20.68 -8.85
C THR A 258 -29.92 -20.27 -7.75
N ARG A 259 -29.44 -19.47 -6.79
CA ARG A 259 -30.19 -19.03 -5.61
C ARG A 259 -31.23 -17.95 -5.91
N TYR A 260 -30.92 -17.02 -6.80
CA TYR A 260 -31.76 -15.86 -7.10
C TYR A 260 -32.26 -15.90 -8.55
N LYS A 261 -33.57 -15.67 -8.73
CA LYS A 261 -34.24 -15.60 -10.03
C LYS A 261 -34.92 -14.24 -10.20
N GLU A 262 -35.03 -13.79 -11.44
CA GLU A 262 -35.78 -12.58 -11.80
C GLU A 262 -37.23 -12.65 -11.26
N PRO A 263 -37.80 -11.55 -10.74
CA PRO A 263 -37.21 -10.20 -10.60
C PRO A 263 -36.45 -9.98 -9.27
N ASN A 264 -36.35 -10.98 -8.39
CA ASN A 264 -35.86 -10.84 -7.02
C ASN A 264 -34.35 -11.09 -6.90
N GLN A 265 -33.57 -10.33 -7.65
CA GLN A 265 -32.11 -10.43 -7.68
C GLN A 265 -31.45 -9.34 -6.83
N PRO A 266 -30.70 -9.69 -5.76
CA PRO A 266 -30.00 -8.69 -4.97
C PRO A 266 -28.83 -8.06 -5.75
N PRO A 267 -28.41 -6.82 -5.44
CA PRO A 267 -27.39 -6.13 -6.23
C PRO A 267 -25.97 -6.73 -6.10
N ASN A 268 -25.74 -7.63 -5.13
CA ASN A 268 -24.43 -8.13 -4.75
C ASN A 268 -24.40 -9.68 -4.75
N SER A 269 -23.32 -10.26 -5.26
CA SER A 269 -22.84 -11.62 -4.92
C SER A 269 -21.83 -11.56 -3.76
N ASN A 270 -21.03 -12.61 -3.54
CA ASN A 270 -19.98 -12.57 -2.52
C ASN A 270 -18.82 -11.64 -2.91
N PHE A 271 -18.45 -11.60 -4.19
CA PHE A 271 -17.30 -10.81 -4.66
C PHE A 271 -17.67 -9.62 -5.57
N TYR A 272 -18.84 -9.63 -6.19
CA TYR A 272 -19.24 -8.64 -7.18
C TYR A 272 -20.48 -7.84 -6.77
N GLY A 273 -20.47 -6.54 -7.07
CA GLY A 273 -21.59 -5.61 -6.86
C GLY A 273 -21.16 -4.30 -6.19
N PRO A 274 -22.07 -3.32 -6.07
CA PRO A 274 -21.75 -1.97 -5.57
C PRO A 274 -20.98 -1.91 -4.24
N ASP A 275 -21.24 -2.85 -3.33
CA ASP A 275 -20.63 -2.89 -1.98
C ASP A 275 -19.64 -4.05 -1.81
N ARG A 276 -19.05 -4.51 -2.91
CA ARG A 276 -18.14 -5.66 -2.95
C ARG A 276 -16.79 -5.29 -3.55
N SER A 277 -16.00 -6.31 -3.89
CA SER A 277 -14.61 -6.21 -4.33
C SER A 277 -14.46 -5.43 -5.63
N PHE A 278 -15.43 -5.59 -6.53
CA PHE A 278 -15.51 -4.78 -7.74
C PHE A 278 -16.96 -4.65 -8.24
N ASN A 279 -17.20 -3.60 -9.00
CA ASN A 279 -18.48 -3.30 -9.65
C ASN A 279 -18.24 -2.66 -11.01
N ILE A 280 -19.07 -3.00 -11.99
CA ILE A 280 -19.03 -2.40 -13.33
C ILE A 280 -20.31 -1.61 -13.51
N THR A 281 -20.17 -0.34 -13.88
CA THR A 281 -21.29 0.52 -14.24
C THR A 281 -21.24 0.85 -15.72
N ARG A 282 -22.38 0.71 -16.39
CA ARG A 282 -22.59 1.01 -17.80
C ARG A 282 -23.63 2.11 -17.91
N ASN A 283 -23.26 3.26 -18.48
CA ASN A 283 -24.12 4.46 -18.55
C ASN A 283 -24.71 4.85 -17.18
N GLY A 284 -23.88 4.81 -16.13
CA GLY A 284 -24.27 5.15 -14.75
C GLY A 284 -25.12 4.11 -14.03
N ARG A 285 -25.44 2.96 -14.66
CA ARG A 285 -26.20 1.86 -14.02
C ARG A 285 -25.30 0.67 -13.73
N SER A 286 -25.44 0.09 -12.53
CA SER A 286 -24.72 -1.13 -12.16
C SER A 286 -25.11 -2.29 -13.08
N VAL A 287 -24.12 -3.04 -13.55
CA VAL A 287 -24.33 -4.35 -14.18
C VAL A 287 -24.63 -5.34 -13.05
N LEU A 288 -25.70 -6.14 -13.20
CA LEU A 288 -26.10 -7.11 -12.18
C LEU A 288 -25.17 -8.34 -12.20
N PRO A 289 -25.02 -9.08 -11.08
CA PRO A 289 -24.23 -10.31 -11.08
C PRO A 289 -24.71 -11.35 -12.13
N SER A 290 -26.00 -11.37 -12.44
CA SER A 290 -26.59 -12.22 -13.48
C SER A 290 -26.17 -11.86 -14.91
N GLN A 291 -25.67 -10.64 -15.12
CA GLN A 291 -25.20 -10.13 -16.42
C GLN A 291 -23.67 -10.20 -16.56
N LEU A 292 -22.96 -10.57 -15.50
CA LEU A 292 -21.51 -10.71 -15.51
C LEU A 292 -21.11 -12.13 -15.90
N VAL A 293 -20.09 -12.26 -16.75
CA VAL A 293 -19.52 -13.55 -17.14
C VAL A 293 -18.03 -13.55 -16.81
N SER A 294 -17.59 -14.48 -15.98
CA SER A 294 -16.16 -14.64 -15.68
C SER A 294 -15.49 -15.50 -16.75
N LEU A 295 -14.45 -14.98 -17.43
CA LEU A 295 -13.73 -15.65 -18.52
C LEU A 295 -12.24 -15.32 -18.46
N ARG A 296 -11.39 -16.23 -18.97
CA ARG A 296 -9.98 -15.93 -19.24
C ARG A 296 -9.87 -15.19 -20.58
N LEU A 297 -9.24 -14.01 -20.57
CA LEU A 297 -9.12 -13.12 -21.72
C LEU A 297 -7.64 -12.83 -22.08
N GLU A 298 -6.76 -13.77 -21.75
CA GLU A 298 -5.30 -13.65 -21.91
C GLU A 298 -4.85 -13.41 -23.36
N ASN A 299 -5.55 -13.99 -24.33
CA ASN A 299 -5.19 -13.92 -25.75
C ASN A 299 -5.88 -12.76 -26.50
N TRP A 300 -6.58 -11.84 -25.83
CA TRP A 300 -7.43 -10.83 -26.49
C TRP A 300 -6.72 -9.81 -27.40
N GLN A 301 -5.39 -9.75 -27.32
CA GLN A 301 -4.51 -8.87 -28.09
C GLN A 301 -3.70 -9.64 -29.14
N GLN A 302 -3.83 -10.98 -29.18
CA GLN A 302 -3.16 -11.80 -30.18
C GLN A 302 -3.91 -11.74 -31.51
N GLU A 303 -3.16 -11.81 -32.61
CA GLU A 303 -3.74 -11.88 -33.95
C GLU A 303 -4.64 -13.12 -34.09
N GLY A 304 -5.80 -12.96 -34.72
CA GLY A 304 -6.78 -14.04 -34.91
C GLY A 304 -7.65 -14.35 -33.68
N TRP A 305 -7.45 -13.65 -32.55
CA TRP A 305 -8.35 -13.81 -31.40
C TRP A 305 -9.79 -13.48 -31.76
N GLN A 306 -10.69 -14.40 -31.42
CA GLN A 306 -12.13 -14.26 -31.62
C GLN A 306 -12.77 -13.81 -30.32
N ARG A 307 -13.53 -12.73 -30.38
CA ARG A 307 -14.29 -12.23 -29.24
C ARG A 307 -15.29 -13.30 -28.74
N PRO A 308 -15.38 -13.53 -27.42
CA PRO A 308 -16.41 -14.39 -26.85
C PRO A 308 -17.82 -13.95 -27.27
N ARG A 309 -18.68 -14.91 -27.60
CA ARG A 309 -20.09 -14.63 -27.86
C ARG A 309 -20.79 -14.31 -26.54
N LEU A 310 -21.27 -13.08 -26.41
CA LEU A 310 -21.99 -12.58 -25.24
C LEU A 310 -23.40 -12.15 -25.65
N GLU A 311 -24.37 -12.37 -24.76
CA GLU A 311 -25.74 -11.91 -24.96
C GLU A 311 -25.85 -10.38 -24.78
N ALA A 312 -26.91 -9.80 -25.35
CA ALA A 312 -27.18 -8.38 -25.20
C ALA A 312 -27.31 -8.02 -23.71
N GLY A 313 -26.46 -7.08 -23.27
CA GLY A 313 -26.44 -6.63 -21.88
C GLY A 313 -25.37 -7.28 -21.01
N GLN A 314 -24.79 -8.42 -21.41
CA GLN A 314 -23.72 -9.08 -20.66
C GLN A 314 -22.39 -8.32 -20.72
N VAL A 315 -21.51 -8.59 -19.75
CA VAL A 315 -20.11 -8.13 -19.73
C VAL A 315 -19.23 -9.30 -19.32
N ALA A 316 -18.19 -9.58 -20.11
CA ALA A 316 -17.17 -10.55 -19.72
C ALA A 316 -16.01 -9.88 -18.99
N ILE A 317 -15.49 -10.52 -17.94
CA ILE A 317 -14.33 -10.06 -17.17
C ILE A 317 -13.32 -11.19 -16.93
N ASP A 318 -12.04 -10.86 -17.14
CA ASP A 318 -10.89 -11.59 -16.62
C ASP A 318 -10.36 -10.85 -15.39
N VAL A 319 -10.66 -11.38 -14.20
CA VAL A 319 -10.27 -10.75 -12.93
C VAL A 319 -8.79 -10.89 -12.61
N GLU A 320 -8.07 -11.83 -13.23
CA GLU A 320 -6.64 -12.02 -13.01
C GLU A 320 -5.81 -10.97 -13.76
N ARG A 321 -6.38 -10.40 -14.84
CA ARG A 321 -5.73 -9.38 -15.67
C ARG A 321 -6.46 -8.04 -15.69
N GLY A 322 -7.66 -7.95 -15.13
CA GLY A 322 -8.48 -6.74 -15.16
C GLY A 322 -8.93 -6.37 -16.58
N ARG A 323 -9.26 -7.37 -17.40
CA ARG A 323 -9.69 -7.18 -18.80
C ARG A 323 -11.19 -7.36 -18.93
N LEU A 324 -11.83 -6.53 -19.74
CA LEU A 324 -13.28 -6.44 -19.91
C LEU A 324 -13.66 -6.50 -21.39
N VAL A 325 -14.70 -7.25 -21.72
CA VAL A 325 -15.24 -7.34 -23.08
C VAL A 325 -16.74 -7.13 -23.07
N LEU A 326 -17.21 -6.23 -23.93
CA LEU A 326 -18.61 -5.99 -24.23
C LEU A 326 -19.03 -6.74 -25.51
N PRO A 327 -20.32 -7.09 -25.66
CA PRO A 327 -20.87 -7.56 -26.93
C PRO A 327 -20.79 -6.47 -28.00
N ASP A 328 -20.81 -6.88 -29.28
CA ASP A 328 -20.69 -5.96 -30.42
C ASP A 328 -21.77 -4.87 -30.44
N SER A 329 -22.97 -5.18 -29.94
CA SER A 329 -24.08 -4.23 -29.80
C SER A 329 -23.79 -3.06 -28.85
N ASN A 330 -22.74 -3.15 -28.04
CA ASN A 330 -22.42 -2.21 -26.97
C ASN A 330 -21.02 -1.58 -27.13
N GLN A 331 -20.40 -1.67 -28.31
CA GLN A 331 -19.13 -1.00 -28.58
C GLN A 331 -19.24 0.53 -28.40
N GLY A 332 -18.20 1.17 -27.88
CA GLY A 332 -18.16 2.62 -27.66
C GLY A 332 -18.90 3.09 -26.41
N THR A 333 -19.49 2.18 -25.62
CA THR A 333 -20.14 2.54 -24.36
C THR A 333 -19.11 2.98 -23.33
N ALA A 334 -19.36 4.07 -22.61
CA ALA A 334 -18.53 4.46 -21.47
C ALA A 334 -18.79 3.51 -20.29
N LEU A 335 -17.71 2.97 -19.74
CA LEU A 335 -17.74 2.12 -18.55
C LEU A 335 -16.98 2.80 -17.42
N SER A 336 -17.55 2.72 -16.22
CA SER A 336 -16.83 3.05 -14.98
C SER A 336 -16.79 1.82 -14.10
N VAL A 337 -15.67 1.64 -13.42
CA VAL A 337 -15.36 0.47 -12.61
C VAL A 337 -14.97 0.91 -11.21
N SER A 338 -15.59 0.29 -10.22
CA SER A 338 -15.05 0.26 -8.86
C SER A 338 -14.34 -1.08 -8.69
N TYR A 339 -13.15 -1.10 -8.12
CA TYR A 339 -12.34 -2.32 -8.02
C TYR A 339 -11.35 -2.20 -6.87
N CYS A 340 -10.79 -3.33 -6.42
CA CYS A 340 -9.67 -3.31 -5.49
C CYS A 340 -8.42 -3.88 -6.16
N TYR A 341 -7.25 -3.32 -5.84
CA TYR A 341 -5.95 -3.89 -6.22
C TYR A 341 -5.14 -4.26 -4.97
N GLY A 342 -4.21 -5.19 -5.11
CA GLY A 342 -3.34 -5.63 -4.01
C GLY A 342 -2.05 -4.83 -3.97
N PHE A 343 -1.61 -4.40 -2.79
CA PHE A 343 -0.27 -3.83 -2.60
C PHE A 343 0.21 -3.97 -1.15
N SER A 344 1.51 -3.74 -0.90
CA SER A 344 2.14 -4.03 0.40
C SER A 344 1.92 -2.95 1.47
N SER A 345 1.79 -1.68 1.06
CA SER A 345 1.67 -0.55 1.99
C SER A 345 1.10 0.69 1.30
N ASP A 346 0.73 1.67 2.10
CA ASP A 346 0.30 3.01 1.72
C ASP A 346 1.46 3.78 1.08
N LEU A 347 1.66 3.57 -0.22
CA LEU A 347 2.76 4.11 -1.00
C LEU A 347 2.27 4.47 -2.41
N GLY A 348 2.80 5.56 -2.97
CA GLY A 348 2.42 6.09 -4.28
C GLY A 348 1.04 6.73 -4.29
N GLY A 349 0.41 6.88 -5.45
CA GLY A 349 -0.90 7.55 -5.62
C GLY A 349 -2.12 6.90 -4.95
N GLY A 350 -1.96 5.81 -4.19
CA GLY A 350 -3.05 4.92 -3.75
C GLY A 350 -4.25 5.57 -3.04
N PRO A 351 -5.40 4.86 -2.97
CA PRO A 351 -6.64 5.33 -2.35
C PRO A 351 -6.69 5.02 -0.84
N TYR A 352 -5.73 5.54 -0.10
CA TYR A 352 -5.62 5.37 1.36
C TYR A 352 -5.70 6.73 2.06
N ASP A 353 -5.81 6.71 3.39
CA ASP A 353 -5.89 7.93 4.21
C ASP A 353 -4.58 8.72 4.12
N ARG A 354 -4.70 9.98 3.69
CA ARG A 354 -3.60 10.93 3.61
C ARG A 354 -3.96 12.29 4.18
N GLN A 355 -4.99 12.38 5.02
CA GLN A 355 -5.51 13.65 5.56
C GLN A 355 -4.43 14.53 6.20
N GLN A 356 -3.45 13.91 6.85
CA GLN A 356 -2.32 14.61 7.49
C GLN A 356 -1.41 15.37 6.53
N THR A 357 -1.43 15.04 5.23
CA THR A 357 -0.56 15.64 4.21
C THR A 357 -1.30 16.58 3.25
N LEU A 358 -2.63 16.66 3.35
CA LEU A 358 -3.44 17.56 2.52
C LEU A 358 -3.21 19.02 2.94
N ALA A 359 -3.33 19.93 1.98
CA ALA A 359 -3.16 21.35 2.22
C ALA A 359 -4.21 21.87 3.23
N ASN A 360 -3.75 22.65 4.21
CA ASN A 360 -4.67 23.42 5.03
C ASN A 360 -5.26 24.55 4.18
N LEU A 361 -6.51 24.38 3.75
CA LEU A 361 -7.22 25.29 2.86
C LEU A 361 -7.30 26.73 3.41
N ALA A 362 -7.25 26.92 4.74
CA ALA A 362 -7.25 28.25 5.37
C ALA A 362 -5.99 29.08 5.06
N ASN A 363 -4.90 28.44 4.63
CA ASN A 363 -3.64 29.10 4.28
C ASN A 363 -3.52 29.44 2.79
N SER A 364 -4.54 29.15 1.98
CA SER A 364 -4.57 29.44 0.54
C SER A 364 -5.24 30.79 0.25
N ASP A 365 -4.75 31.52 -0.75
CA ASP A 365 -5.38 32.75 -1.26
C ASP A 365 -6.19 32.51 -2.55
N TRP A 366 -6.18 31.25 -3.03
CA TRP A 366 -6.91 30.76 -4.18
C TRP A 366 -7.16 29.24 -4.07
N LEU A 367 -8.41 28.81 -4.28
CA LEU A 367 -8.83 27.41 -4.20
C LEU A 367 -9.79 27.08 -5.34
N GLN A 368 -9.54 25.97 -6.04
CA GLN A 368 -10.47 25.44 -7.04
C GLN A 368 -10.55 23.92 -6.96
N THR A 369 -11.76 23.37 -7.13
CA THR A 369 -11.99 21.92 -7.16
C THR A 369 -12.24 21.46 -8.59
N VAL A 370 -11.69 20.30 -8.95
CA VAL A 370 -11.85 19.65 -10.27
C VAL A 370 -12.81 18.47 -10.10
N PRO A 371 -14.08 18.59 -10.54
CA PRO A 371 -15.03 17.47 -10.53
C PRO A 371 -14.85 16.53 -11.72
N ALA A 372 -15.58 15.42 -11.70
CA ALA A 372 -15.51 14.40 -12.74
C ALA A 372 -15.89 14.95 -14.12
N ASN A 373 -15.14 14.54 -15.14
CA ASN A 373 -15.29 14.98 -16.53
C ASN A 373 -15.03 16.48 -16.79
N SER A 374 -14.37 17.17 -15.85
CA SER A 374 -13.87 18.54 -16.09
C SER A 374 -12.41 18.52 -16.59
N SER A 375 -11.97 19.61 -17.21
CA SER A 375 -10.60 19.75 -17.74
C SER A 375 -9.68 20.33 -16.67
N LEU A 376 -8.65 19.56 -16.31
CA LEU A 376 -7.56 20.02 -15.44
C LEU A 376 -6.81 21.19 -16.09
N GLU A 377 -6.64 21.16 -17.41
CA GLU A 377 -5.96 22.19 -18.20
C GLU A 377 -6.66 23.54 -18.08
N ARG A 378 -8.00 23.55 -18.06
CA ARG A 378 -8.77 24.78 -17.83
C ARG A 378 -8.48 25.37 -16.45
N VAL A 379 -8.48 24.54 -15.40
CA VAL A 379 -8.24 25.01 -14.02
C VAL A 379 -6.79 25.49 -13.84
N LEU A 380 -5.83 24.85 -14.51
CA LEU A 380 -4.45 25.32 -14.57
C LEU A 380 -4.32 26.69 -15.28
N ALA A 381 -5.10 26.92 -16.33
CA ALA A 381 -5.15 28.24 -17.00
C ALA A 381 -5.81 29.31 -16.12
N ASP A 382 -6.88 28.96 -15.38
CA ASP A 382 -7.51 29.85 -14.39
C ASP A 382 -6.52 30.24 -13.28
N TRP A 383 -5.72 29.27 -12.77
CA TRP A 383 -4.63 29.54 -11.84
C TRP A 383 -3.61 30.53 -12.40
N GLN A 384 -3.12 30.29 -13.63
CA GLN A 384 -2.12 31.13 -14.27
C GLN A 384 -2.57 32.60 -14.39
N THR A 385 -3.86 32.83 -14.59
CA THR A 385 -4.44 34.18 -14.74
C THR A 385 -4.93 34.81 -13.44
N SER A 386 -4.93 34.07 -12.33
CA SER A 386 -5.47 34.50 -11.03
C SER A 386 -4.71 35.67 -10.37
N ALA A 387 -3.43 35.86 -10.73
CA ALA A 387 -2.49 36.76 -10.04
C ALA A 387 -2.32 36.47 -8.54
N LYS A 388 -2.66 35.26 -8.09
CA LYS A 388 -2.55 34.80 -6.70
C LYS A 388 -1.22 34.12 -6.43
N SER A 389 -0.83 34.09 -5.15
CA SER A 389 0.48 33.61 -4.74
C SER A 389 0.46 32.20 -4.15
N LYS A 390 -0.67 31.73 -3.62
CA LYS A 390 -0.82 30.45 -2.93
C LYS A 390 -2.11 29.73 -3.35
N GLY A 391 -2.00 28.94 -4.41
CA GLY A 391 -3.11 28.19 -4.98
C GLY A 391 -3.21 26.76 -4.50
N VAL A 392 -4.45 26.28 -4.34
CA VAL A 392 -4.76 24.86 -4.16
C VAL A 392 -5.74 24.41 -5.25
N ILE A 393 -5.38 23.36 -5.98
CA ILE A 393 -6.26 22.65 -6.93
C ILE A 393 -6.51 21.27 -6.35
N GLN A 394 -7.76 20.97 -5.99
CA GLN A 394 -8.14 19.68 -5.44
C GLN A 394 -8.98 18.87 -6.44
N ILE A 395 -8.52 17.67 -6.79
CA ILE A 395 -9.25 16.73 -7.65
C ILE A 395 -10.11 15.79 -6.80
N LEU A 396 -11.42 15.74 -7.05
CA LEU A 396 -12.39 15.08 -6.16
C LEU A 396 -12.78 13.65 -6.55
N ASP A 397 -12.19 13.08 -7.60
CA ASP A 397 -12.55 11.76 -8.15
C ASP A 397 -11.35 10.92 -8.61
N ASN A 398 -11.64 9.76 -9.22
CA ASN A 398 -10.66 8.79 -9.74
C ASN A 398 -10.54 8.83 -11.27
N GLY A 399 -10.78 9.98 -11.88
CA GLY A 399 -10.77 10.21 -13.32
C GLY A 399 -9.37 10.15 -13.93
N VAL A 400 -9.35 10.23 -15.27
CA VAL A 400 -8.12 10.36 -16.07
C VAL A 400 -8.11 11.74 -16.70
N TYR A 401 -7.06 12.50 -16.44
CA TYR A 401 -6.86 13.86 -16.91
C TYR A 401 -5.69 13.90 -17.89
N GLY A 402 -5.74 14.79 -18.87
CA GLY A 402 -4.81 14.81 -20.00
C GLY A 402 -5.16 13.80 -21.10
N SER A 403 -4.34 13.79 -22.15
CA SER A 403 -4.48 12.87 -23.27
C SER A 403 -3.11 12.42 -23.77
N ASN A 404 -3.01 11.15 -24.18
CA ASN A 404 -1.85 10.66 -24.91
C ASN A 404 -1.69 11.27 -26.31
N GLU A 405 -2.78 11.77 -26.87
CA GLU A 405 -2.79 12.37 -28.22
C GLU A 405 -2.24 13.80 -28.20
N GLN A 406 -2.33 14.47 -27.04
CA GLN A 406 -1.66 15.75 -26.83
C GLN A 406 -0.21 15.48 -26.41
N PRO A 407 0.78 16.08 -27.10
CA PRO A 407 2.19 15.77 -26.84
C PRO A 407 2.66 16.26 -25.47
N MET A 408 1.97 17.23 -24.88
CA MET A 408 2.45 17.95 -23.69
C MET A 408 1.32 18.58 -22.88
N THR A 409 1.41 18.50 -21.55
CA THR A 409 0.63 19.32 -20.59
C THR A 409 1.57 20.29 -19.89
N THR A 410 1.24 21.58 -19.83
CA THR A 410 2.10 22.60 -19.18
C THR A 410 1.48 23.09 -17.87
N ILE A 411 2.30 23.15 -16.82
CA ILE A 411 1.99 23.77 -15.52
C ILE A 411 2.89 25.00 -15.37
N THR A 412 2.33 26.20 -15.48
CA THR A 412 3.10 27.44 -15.35
C THR A 412 2.98 28.01 -13.93
N LEU A 413 4.11 28.34 -13.32
CA LEU A 413 4.23 28.88 -11.97
C LEU A 413 4.81 30.30 -12.01
N PRO A 414 4.02 31.32 -11.63
CA PRO A 414 4.52 32.69 -11.48
C PRO A 414 5.66 32.80 -10.45
N ALA A 415 6.41 33.90 -10.49
CA ALA A 415 7.46 34.17 -9.51
C ALA A 415 6.89 34.26 -8.09
N PHE A 416 7.60 33.67 -7.13
CA PHE A 416 7.22 33.57 -5.71
C PHE A 416 5.85 32.94 -5.46
N SER A 417 5.37 32.11 -6.39
CA SER A 417 4.09 31.41 -6.25
C SER A 417 4.28 30.00 -5.66
N GLN A 418 3.27 29.53 -4.94
CA GLN A 418 3.15 28.17 -4.46
C GLN A 418 1.84 27.59 -5.00
N LEU A 419 1.92 26.52 -5.78
CA LEU A 419 0.76 25.76 -6.22
C LEU A 419 0.77 24.39 -5.57
N THR A 420 -0.32 24.03 -4.90
CA THR A 420 -0.59 22.66 -4.49
C THR A 420 -1.62 22.07 -5.43
N LEU A 421 -1.23 21.05 -6.19
CA LEU A 421 -2.16 20.19 -6.89
C LEU A 421 -2.27 18.93 -6.03
N GLU A 422 -3.48 18.59 -5.59
CA GLU A 422 -3.73 17.45 -4.71
C GLU A 422 -5.00 16.70 -5.10
N SER A 423 -5.06 15.44 -4.73
CA SER A 423 -6.28 14.65 -4.85
C SER A 423 -6.96 14.50 -3.49
N ALA A 424 -8.29 14.60 -3.49
CA ALA A 424 -9.10 14.41 -2.29
C ALA A 424 -8.82 13.04 -1.66
N ASP A 425 -8.85 12.99 -0.33
CA ASP A 425 -8.54 11.80 0.46
C ASP A 425 -9.23 10.53 -0.06
N GLY A 426 -8.51 9.40 -0.08
CA GLY A 426 -9.03 8.13 -0.59
C GLY A 426 -9.22 8.03 -2.11
N ASN A 427 -8.87 9.04 -2.90
CA ASN A 427 -8.89 8.98 -4.37
C ASN A 427 -7.50 8.84 -4.98
N ARG A 428 -7.43 8.31 -6.20
CA ARG A 428 -6.25 8.18 -7.07
C ARG A 428 -6.60 8.60 -8.50
N PRO A 429 -6.72 9.90 -8.77
CA PRO A 429 -6.82 10.39 -10.14
C PRO A 429 -5.53 10.09 -10.92
N ALA A 430 -5.68 9.86 -12.22
CA ALA A 430 -4.55 9.66 -13.12
C ALA A 430 -4.33 10.91 -13.99
N ILE A 431 -3.07 11.32 -14.15
CA ILE A 431 -2.65 12.35 -15.10
C ILE A 431 -1.84 11.66 -16.18
N GLN A 432 -2.23 11.86 -17.44
CA GLN A 432 -1.67 11.16 -18.58
C GLN A 432 -1.31 12.13 -19.70
N SER A 433 -0.01 12.28 -19.92
CA SER A 433 0.57 13.00 -21.06
C SER A 433 1.99 12.46 -21.30
N PRO A 434 2.49 12.33 -22.54
CA PRO A 434 3.87 11.90 -22.78
C PRO A 434 4.88 12.76 -22.00
N GLN A 435 4.64 14.07 -21.94
CA GLN A 435 5.47 15.04 -21.23
C GLN A 435 4.59 16.01 -20.43
N ILE A 436 4.92 16.19 -19.15
CA ILE A 436 4.29 17.20 -18.30
C ILE A 436 5.36 18.24 -17.99
N VAL A 437 5.29 19.40 -18.65
CA VAL A 437 6.28 20.47 -18.50
C VAL A 437 5.86 21.39 -17.37
N ILE A 438 6.76 21.59 -16.40
CA ILE A 438 6.60 22.54 -15.31
C ILE A 438 7.46 23.75 -15.63
N GLU A 439 6.83 24.87 -15.96
CA GLU A 439 7.50 26.14 -16.26
C GLU A 439 7.44 27.06 -15.05
N ALA A 440 8.56 27.15 -14.33
CA ALA A 440 8.73 28.00 -13.17
C ALA A 440 9.49 29.28 -13.52
N ALA A 441 9.00 30.43 -13.04
CA ALA A 441 9.76 31.67 -13.12
C ALA A 441 11.06 31.59 -12.32
N GLU A 442 12.05 32.43 -12.64
CA GLU A 442 13.42 32.34 -12.07
C GLU A 442 13.52 32.54 -10.55
N ALA A 443 12.47 33.01 -9.87
CA ALA A 443 12.51 33.32 -8.45
C ALA A 443 11.42 32.61 -7.65
N GLY A 444 11.83 31.67 -6.79
CA GLY A 444 11.08 31.24 -5.59
C GLY A 444 9.75 30.50 -5.83
N ALA A 445 9.53 29.88 -6.99
CA ALA A 445 8.31 29.11 -7.25
C ALA A 445 8.33 27.74 -6.53
N SER A 446 7.17 27.26 -6.09
CA SER A 446 7.00 25.95 -5.48
C SER A 446 5.80 25.20 -6.04
N LEU A 447 5.97 23.91 -6.27
CA LEU A 447 4.92 22.99 -6.69
C LEU A 447 4.86 21.81 -5.73
N ILE A 448 3.67 21.52 -5.22
CA ILE A 448 3.38 20.33 -4.42
C ILE A 448 2.42 19.47 -5.23
N LEU A 449 2.79 18.22 -5.50
CA LEU A 449 1.91 17.20 -6.06
C LEU A 449 1.61 16.16 -4.98
N ASN A 450 0.34 16.00 -4.62
CA ASN A 450 -0.11 15.04 -3.61
C ASN A 450 -1.15 14.05 -4.16
N GLY A 451 -0.85 12.75 -4.17
CA GLY A 451 -1.87 11.72 -4.38
C GLY A 451 -2.19 11.36 -5.84
N PHE A 452 -1.23 11.42 -6.77
CA PHE A 452 -1.49 11.18 -8.21
C PHE A 452 -0.85 9.91 -8.76
N LEU A 453 -1.53 9.30 -9.74
CA LEU A 453 -0.92 8.37 -10.69
C LEU A 453 -0.55 9.11 -11.98
N ILE A 454 0.73 9.29 -12.25
CA ILE A 454 1.25 10.07 -13.38
C ILE A 454 1.90 9.14 -14.40
N LYS A 455 1.39 9.17 -15.63
CA LYS A 455 2.00 8.53 -16.80
C LYS A 455 2.55 9.60 -17.72
N GLY A 456 3.88 9.70 -17.75
CA GLY A 456 4.62 10.74 -18.45
C GLY A 456 5.87 11.14 -17.69
N ASN A 457 6.78 11.85 -18.35
CA ASN A 457 7.95 12.44 -17.72
C ASN A 457 7.59 13.84 -17.20
N LEU A 458 7.98 14.15 -15.97
CA LEU A 458 7.93 15.51 -15.44
C LEU A 458 9.16 16.27 -15.92
N ILE A 459 8.98 17.28 -16.76
CA ILE A 459 10.09 18.07 -17.32
C ILE A 459 10.09 19.44 -16.64
N ILE A 460 11.16 19.73 -15.88
CA ILE A 460 11.28 20.94 -15.08
C ILE A 460 12.07 22.00 -15.84
N ARG A 461 11.46 23.17 -16.03
CA ARG A 461 12.07 24.36 -16.63
C ARG A 461 12.00 25.54 -15.66
N GLY A 462 13.14 26.13 -15.35
CA GLY A 462 13.27 27.24 -14.40
C GLY A 462 13.35 26.80 -12.93
N ASN A 463 13.68 27.75 -12.05
CA ASN A 463 14.02 27.45 -10.65
C ASN A 463 12.80 27.03 -9.83
N LEU A 464 12.86 25.88 -9.17
CA LEU A 464 11.69 25.25 -8.57
C LEU A 464 11.98 24.55 -7.24
N ASN A 465 11.08 24.71 -6.27
CA ASN A 465 10.94 23.83 -5.11
C ASN A 465 9.82 22.82 -5.37
N LEU A 466 10.17 21.60 -5.78
CA LEU A 466 9.22 20.52 -6.09
C LEU A 466 9.05 19.58 -4.90
N THR A 467 7.82 19.34 -4.49
CA THR A 467 7.48 18.30 -3.51
C THR A 467 6.53 17.29 -4.14
N LEU A 468 6.93 16.02 -4.15
CA LEU A 468 6.08 14.90 -4.50
C LEU A 468 5.78 14.11 -3.23
N ILE A 469 4.50 13.97 -2.89
CA ILE A 469 4.07 13.17 -1.76
C ILE A 469 2.92 12.26 -2.18
N HIS A 470 2.96 10.99 -1.78
CA HIS A 470 1.96 10.00 -2.21
C HIS A 470 1.73 10.00 -3.74
N CYS A 471 2.79 10.08 -4.54
CA CYS A 471 2.71 10.12 -6.00
C CYS A 471 3.31 8.87 -6.64
N THR A 472 2.74 8.41 -7.74
CA THR A 472 3.32 7.37 -8.60
C THR A 472 3.64 7.99 -9.96
N VAL A 473 4.91 8.31 -10.23
CA VAL A 473 5.36 8.94 -11.48
C VAL A 473 6.12 7.92 -12.31
N LEU A 474 5.48 7.31 -13.32
CA LEU A 474 6.08 6.19 -14.04
C LEU A 474 7.18 6.60 -15.03
N GLY A 475 7.12 7.81 -15.59
CA GLY A 475 8.09 8.29 -16.58
C GLY A 475 9.36 8.90 -15.97
N GLY A 476 9.31 9.29 -14.69
CA GLY A 476 10.43 9.91 -14.01
C GLY A 476 10.41 11.45 -14.07
N ILE A 477 11.54 12.05 -13.70
CA ILE A 477 11.73 13.50 -13.60
C ILE A 477 13.00 13.89 -14.34
N GLU A 478 12.87 14.89 -15.22
CA GLU A 478 13.97 15.46 -15.99
C GLU A 478 14.04 16.96 -15.71
N ALA A 479 15.25 17.50 -15.52
CA ALA A 479 15.46 18.92 -15.34
C ALA A 479 16.61 19.42 -16.23
N ASP A 480 16.44 20.62 -16.80
CA ASP A 480 17.48 21.26 -17.60
C ASP A 480 18.71 21.61 -16.75
N GLN A 481 19.90 21.59 -17.36
CA GLN A 481 21.19 21.81 -16.68
C GLN A 481 21.34 23.20 -16.03
N SER A 482 20.55 24.18 -16.47
CA SER A 482 20.59 25.55 -15.96
C SER A 482 19.73 25.76 -14.70
N VAL A 483 18.86 24.80 -14.36
CA VAL A 483 17.82 24.94 -13.34
C VAL A 483 18.36 24.76 -11.94
N ASN A 484 18.00 25.68 -11.02
CA ASN A 484 18.11 25.43 -9.59
C ASN A 484 16.87 24.69 -9.08
N LEU A 485 17.05 23.43 -8.68
CA LEU A 485 15.95 22.57 -8.25
C LEU A 485 16.17 22.09 -6.83
N GLN A 486 15.18 22.26 -5.97
CA GLN A 486 15.08 21.51 -4.72
C GLN A 486 13.91 20.53 -4.83
N ALA A 487 14.20 19.24 -4.91
CA ALA A 487 13.20 18.19 -5.07
C ALA A 487 13.10 17.36 -3.77
N THR A 488 11.89 17.25 -3.22
CA THR A 488 11.56 16.39 -2.09
C THR A 488 10.56 15.33 -2.54
N ILE A 489 10.86 14.06 -2.30
CA ILE A 489 10.03 12.91 -2.69
C ILE A 489 9.75 12.09 -1.43
N ALA A 490 8.47 11.97 -1.05
CA ALA A 490 8.02 11.24 0.13
C ALA A 490 6.88 10.28 -0.20
N TYR A 491 6.86 9.08 0.39
CA TYR A 491 5.78 8.09 0.19
C TYR A 491 5.43 7.83 -1.29
N SER A 492 6.41 7.90 -2.19
CA SER A 492 6.18 7.95 -3.63
C SER A 492 6.94 6.87 -4.38
N ILE A 493 6.43 6.49 -5.56
CA ILE A 493 7.09 5.60 -6.52
C ILE A 493 7.43 6.45 -7.74
N VAL A 494 8.70 6.62 -8.04
CA VAL A 494 9.14 7.49 -9.13
C VAL A 494 10.01 6.70 -10.09
N GLY A 495 9.84 7.00 -11.38
CA GLY A 495 10.69 6.50 -12.44
C GLY A 495 12.11 7.09 -12.38
N PRO A 496 12.86 7.05 -13.49
CA PRO A 496 14.21 7.58 -13.53
C PRO A 496 14.29 9.07 -13.18
N LEU A 497 15.34 9.47 -12.45
CA LEU A 497 15.64 10.87 -12.13
C LEU A 497 16.86 11.32 -12.95
N ARG A 498 16.68 12.38 -13.73
CA ARG A 498 17.69 13.01 -14.60
C ARG A 498 17.85 14.47 -14.21
N LEU A 499 18.70 14.71 -13.21
CA LEU A 499 18.82 16.00 -12.53
C LEU A 499 20.28 16.49 -12.52
N PRO A 500 20.54 17.79 -12.69
CA PRO A 500 21.90 18.31 -12.78
C PRO A 500 22.67 18.22 -11.46
N ASP A 501 23.98 17.98 -11.51
CA ASP A 501 24.87 17.85 -10.34
C ASP A 501 24.86 19.08 -9.41
N GLN A 502 25.33 20.23 -9.93
CA GLN A 502 25.67 21.38 -9.08
C GLN A 502 24.50 22.29 -8.71
N ARG A 503 23.32 22.07 -9.33
CA ARG A 503 22.17 22.97 -9.19
C ARG A 503 20.90 22.27 -8.72
N ALA A 504 20.92 20.95 -8.54
CA ALA A 504 19.80 20.23 -7.96
C ALA A 504 20.18 19.59 -6.61
N ILE A 505 19.27 19.73 -5.65
CA ILE A 505 19.30 19.03 -4.36
C ILE A 505 18.09 18.11 -4.32
N LEU A 506 18.33 16.84 -4.04
CA LEU A 506 17.32 15.79 -4.04
C LEU A 506 17.25 15.17 -2.64
N THR A 507 16.04 15.15 -2.07
CA THR A 507 15.76 14.43 -0.81
C THR A 507 14.67 13.40 -1.08
N ILE A 508 14.94 12.13 -0.79
CA ILE A 508 13.99 11.04 -0.95
C ILE A 508 13.84 10.30 0.37
N GLN A 509 12.59 10.12 0.78
CA GLN A 509 12.24 9.47 2.03
C GLN A 509 11.06 8.52 1.83
N ASP A 510 11.10 7.34 2.44
CA ASP A 510 9.96 6.39 2.45
C ASP A 510 9.42 6.12 1.04
N SER A 511 10.32 6.01 0.05
CA SER A 511 9.97 6.06 -1.37
C SER A 511 10.76 5.05 -2.18
N MET A 512 10.42 4.95 -3.46
CA MET A 512 11.09 4.08 -4.42
C MET A 512 11.47 4.83 -5.68
N VAL A 513 12.66 4.55 -6.19
CA VAL A 513 13.10 5.00 -7.51
C VAL A 513 13.33 3.76 -8.38
N ASP A 514 12.69 3.70 -9.54
CA ASP A 514 12.83 2.59 -10.47
C ASP A 514 13.23 3.07 -11.86
N SER A 515 14.42 2.67 -12.30
CA SER A 515 14.97 3.02 -13.60
C SER A 515 14.19 2.42 -14.78
N ARG A 516 13.40 1.35 -14.56
CA ARG A 516 12.63 0.67 -15.59
C ARG A 516 11.45 -0.10 -14.99
N PRO A 517 10.31 0.57 -14.70
CA PRO A 517 9.14 -0.05 -14.06
C PRO A 517 8.59 -1.31 -14.75
N ASP A 518 8.72 -1.39 -16.08
CA ASP A 518 8.22 -2.52 -16.89
C ASP A 518 9.18 -3.72 -16.95
N ALA A 519 10.39 -3.61 -16.38
CA ALA A 519 11.35 -4.71 -16.31
C ALA A 519 10.93 -5.77 -15.27
N THR A 520 11.21 -7.03 -15.57
CA THR A 520 10.78 -8.19 -14.77
C THR A 520 11.90 -8.76 -13.89
N THR A 521 13.13 -8.33 -14.11
CA THR A 521 14.30 -8.77 -13.35
C THR A 521 15.14 -7.61 -12.85
N ILE A 522 15.86 -7.81 -11.75
CA ILE A 522 16.82 -6.82 -11.22
C ILE A 522 17.92 -6.54 -12.24
N ALA A 523 18.38 -7.55 -12.98
CA ALA A 523 19.43 -7.42 -13.99
C ALA A 523 19.03 -6.47 -15.13
N GLU A 524 17.77 -6.52 -15.59
CA GLU A 524 17.25 -5.60 -16.60
C GLU A 524 17.23 -4.15 -16.10
N LYS A 525 16.87 -3.93 -14.84
CA LYS A 525 16.86 -2.60 -14.20
C LYS A 525 18.27 -2.09 -13.93
N ALA A 526 19.21 -2.97 -13.59
CA ALA A 526 20.60 -2.64 -13.33
C ALA A 526 21.36 -2.15 -14.58
N ASN A 527 20.81 -2.33 -15.79
CA ASN A 527 21.40 -1.82 -17.03
C ASN A 527 21.07 -0.35 -17.33
N THR A 528 20.27 0.31 -16.48
CA THR A 528 19.88 1.71 -16.64
C THR A 528 20.08 2.49 -15.35
N PHE A 529 20.23 3.81 -15.47
CA PHE A 529 20.39 4.70 -14.31
C PHE A 529 19.03 5.00 -13.68
N ALA A 530 18.91 4.79 -12.38
CA ALA A 530 17.80 5.25 -11.56
C ALA A 530 17.95 6.73 -11.23
N ILE A 531 19.16 7.16 -10.87
CA ILE A 531 19.50 8.56 -10.55
C ILE A 531 20.83 8.91 -11.22
N ALA A 532 20.79 9.92 -12.09
CA ALA A 532 21.96 10.46 -12.79
C ALA A 532 21.63 11.88 -13.30
N ALA A 533 22.59 12.55 -13.94
CA ALA A 533 22.32 13.80 -14.68
C ALA A 533 21.72 13.57 -16.06
N ASP A 534 21.99 12.42 -16.69
CA ASP A 534 21.49 12.07 -18.02
C ASP A 534 21.42 10.54 -18.21
N GLU A 535 20.91 10.10 -19.37
CA GLU A 535 20.84 8.67 -19.73
C GLU A 535 22.21 8.02 -19.92
N ALA A 536 23.25 8.81 -20.22
CA ALA A 536 24.62 8.32 -20.36
C ALA A 536 25.26 8.02 -19.00
N GLY A 537 24.60 8.41 -17.90
CA GLY A 537 25.09 8.20 -16.55
C GLY A 537 26.08 9.26 -16.10
N ALA A 538 25.98 10.50 -16.58
CA ALA A 538 26.74 11.60 -16.01
C ALA A 538 26.38 11.79 -14.51
N PRO A 539 27.32 12.24 -13.66
CA PRO A 539 27.08 12.44 -12.23
C PRO A 539 25.92 13.40 -11.98
N GLY A 540 24.95 12.93 -11.20
CA GLY A 540 23.70 13.62 -10.87
C GLY A 540 23.77 14.45 -9.58
N PRO A 541 22.61 14.80 -8.99
CA PRO A 541 22.48 15.85 -7.97
C PRO A 541 23.07 15.45 -6.61
N VAL A 542 23.23 16.45 -5.74
CA VAL A 542 23.44 16.21 -4.31
C VAL A 542 22.19 15.52 -3.74
N THR A 543 22.34 14.30 -3.23
CA THR A 543 21.17 13.46 -2.88
C THR A 543 21.21 12.97 -1.44
N THR A 544 20.10 13.11 -0.71
CA THR A 544 19.87 12.47 0.60
C THR A 544 18.79 11.41 0.46
N LEU A 545 19.04 10.21 0.99
CA LEU A 545 18.14 9.06 0.89
C LEU A 545 17.86 8.47 2.28
N GLU A 546 16.59 8.27 2.61
CA GLU A 546 16.18 7.58 3.83
C GLU A 546 15.08 6.57 3.53
N ARG A 547 15.21 5.35 4.05
CA ARG A 547 14.17 4.31 3.95
C ARG A 547 13.65 4.16 2.52
N THR A 548 14.58 4.00 1.58
CA THR A 548 14.32 4.08 0.14
C THR A 548 14.85 2.84 -0.56
N THR A 549 14.11 2.34 -1.56
CA THR A 549 14.58 1.27 -2.44
C THR A 549 14.86 1.84 -3.83
N VAL A 550 16.07 1.62 -4.34
CA VAL A 550 16.50 2.11 -5.66
C VAL A 550 16.80 0.93 -6.58
N PHE A 551 15.99 0.81 -7.64
CA PHE A 551 16.22 -0.14 -8.72
C PHE A 551 16.91 0.53 -9.89
N GLY A 552 18.16 0.15 -10.15
CA GLY A 552 19.00 0.70 -11.21
C GLY A 552 20.23 1.41 -10.67
N GLN A 553 21.16 1.76 -11.57
CA GLN A 553 22.43 2.38 -11.21
C GLN A 553 22.23 3.79 -10.68
N VAL A 554 23.13 4.22 -9.80
CA VAL A 554 23.11 5.57 -9.22
C VAL A 554 24.45 6.23 -9.47
N ASN A 555 24.45 7.41 -10.09
CA ASN A 555 25.65 8.23 -10.24
C ASN A 555 25.39 9.65 -9.74
N LEU A 556 26.13 10.09 -8.73
CA LEU A 556 25.90 11.34 -8.00
C LEU A 556 27.18 12.16 -7.86
N GLY A 557 27.05 13.49 -7.80
CA GLY A 557 28.13 14.36 -7.36
C GLY A 557 28.46 14.18 -5.88
N GLU A 558 27.43 14.14 -5.03
CA GLU A 558 27.57 14.01 -3.57
C GLU A 558 26.38 13.26 -2.95
N LEU A 559 26.68 12.46 -1.92
CA LEU A 559 25.69 11.70 -1.15
C LEU A 559 25.89 12.02 0.35
N PRO A 560 25.31 13.12 0.86
CA PRO A 560 25.51 13.52 2.25
C PRO A 560 25.04 12.45 3.25
N LEU A 561 23.90 11.80 2.97
CA LEU A 561 23.37 10.73 3.80
C LEU A 561 22.58 9.72 2.96
N ALA A 562 22.86 8.43 3.18
CA ALA A 562 21.95 7.33 2.85
C ALA A 562 21.74 6.45 4.09
N SER A 563 20.50 6.34 4.58
CA SER A 563 20.14 5.59 5.79
C SER A 563 19.00 4.61 5.53
N ASN A 564 19.17 3.34 5.91
CA ASN A 564 18.16 2.30 5.70
C ASN A 564 17.75 2.13 4.22
N VAL A 565 18.71 2.26 3.29
CA VAL A 565 18.48 2.23 1.85
C VAL A 565 18.85 0.87 1.26
N ILE A 566 18.12 0.42 0.24
CA ILE A 566 18.52 -0.71 -0.59
C ILE A 566 18.88 -0.19 -1.98
N PHE A 567 20.14 -0.35 -2.39
CA PHE A 567 20.58 -0.18 -3.77
C PHE A 567 20.69 -1.54 -4.45
N THR A 568 19.94 -1.78 -5.53
CA THR A 568 20.01 -3.09 -6.23
C THR A 568 21.07 -3.15 -7.32
N ALA A 569 21.71 -2.02 -7.64
CA ALA A 569 22.76 -1.91 -8.65
C ALA A 569 23.84 -0.90 -8.19
N PRO A 570 25.01 -0.85 -8.87
CA PRO A 570 26.16 -0.09 -8.39
C PRO A 570 25.90 1.40 -8.21
N VAL A 571 26.51 1.95 -7.15
CA VAL A 571 26.45 3.38 -6.79
C VAL A 571 27.81 4.01 -7.01
N ALA A 572 27.88 5.09 -7.79
CA ALA A 572 29.08 5.92 -7.96
C ALA A 572 28.83 7.32 -7.40
N VAL A 573 29.74 7.80 -6.55
CA VAL A 573 29.71 9.15 -5.99
C VAL A 573 31.06 9.82 -6.27
N GLN A 574 31.05 11.03 -6.82
CA GLN A 574 32.29 11.77 -7.09
C GLN A 574 33.00 12.18 -5.80
N ARG A 575 32.29 12.77 -4.84
CA ARG A 575 32.84 13.25 -3.57
C ARG A 575 32.77 12.19 -2.47
N GLN A 576 33.67 11.21 -2.51
CA GLN A 576 33.67 10.08 -1.57
C GLN A 576 34.15 10.42 -0.15
N TYR A 577 34.77 11.58 0.08
CA TYR A 577 35.23 11.99 1.41
C TYR A 577 34.20 12.81 2.20
N SER A 578 33.05 13.14 1.59
CA SER A 578 31.94 13.88 2.21
C SER A 578 30.71 12.98 2.31
N GLY A 579 30.01 13.04 3.45
CA GLY A 579 28.81 12.25 3.70
C GLY A 579 29.07 10.83 4.22
N GLY A 580 28.02 10.01 4.24
CA GLY A 580 28.11 8.63 4.71
C GLY A 580 26.87 7.79 4.40
N ILE A 581 27.09 6.49 4.30
CA ILE A 581 26.01 5.50 4.15
C ILE A 581 25.94 4.67 5.42
N ARG A 582 24.73 4.43 5.95
CA ARG A 582 24.54 3.64 7.17
C ARG A 582 23.36 2.69 7.09
N PHE A 583 23.47 1.53 7.76
CA PHE A 583 22.38 0.54 7.89
C PHE A 583 21.67 0.21 6.57
N SER A 584 22.45 0.17 5.48
CA SER A 584 21.94 0.08 4.11
C SER A 584 22.60 -1.10 3.40
N TYR A 585 21.94 -1.59 2.34
CA TYR A 585 22.55 -2.54 1.43
C TYR A 585 23.17 -1.80 0.24
N VAL A 586 24.47 -1.99 0.04
CA VAL A 586 25.25 -1.37 -1.04
C VAL A 586 26.00 -2.47 -1.81
N PRO A 587 25.80 -2.61 -3.13
CA PRO A 587 26.55 -3.56 -3.93
C PRO A 587 28.07 -3.36 -3.81
N SER A 588 28.82 -4.46 -3.75
CA SER A 588 30.26 -4.46 -3.44
C SER A 588 31.14 -3.72 -4.46
N ASP A 589 30.67 -3.57 -5.68
CA ASP A 589 31.32 -2.84 -6.79
C ASP A 589 31.03 -1.33 -6.79
N SER A 590 30.31 -0.83 -5.78
CA SER A 590 29.99 0.60 -5.65
C SER A 590 31.17 1.43 -5.15
N ALA A 591 31.31 2.64 -5.68
CA ALA A 591 32.29 3.64 -5.29
C ALA A 591 31.60 4.77 -4.51
N THR A 592 31.56 4.65 -3.18
CA THR A 592 30.71 5.46 -2.28
C THR A 592 31.51 6.17 -1.18
N PRO A 593 30.89 7.11 -0.45
CA PRO A 593 31.43 7.57 0.84
C PRO A 593 31.56 6.46 1.88
N PRO A 594 32.15 6.73 3.07
CA PRO A 594 32.30 5.76 4.14
C PRO A 594 30.98 5.09 4.51
N ARG A 595 31.07 3.78 4.74
CA ARG A 595 29.92 2.93 5.06
C ARG A 595 29.99 2.52 6.53
N TYR A 596 28.88 2.67 7.24
CA TYR A 596 28.74 2.31 8.65
C TYR A 596 27.65 1.26 8.82
N ARG A 597 28.04 0.05 9.25
CA ARG A 597 27.12 -1.08 9.46
C ARG A 597 26.25 -1.40 8.24
N CYS A 598 26.79 -1.20 7.04
CA CYS A 598 26.14 -1.56 5.78
C CYS A 598 26.36 -3.04 5.46
N GLN A 599 25.44 -3.62 4.68
CA GLN A 599 25.61 -4.92 4.06
C GLN A 599 26.12 -4.74 2.61
N PRO A 600 26.97 -5.65 2.11
CA PRO A 600 27.47 -6.87 2.77
C PRO A 600 28.68 -6.66 3.71
N ASP A 601 29.22 -5.44 3.79
CA ASP A 601 30.49 -5.13 4.47
C ASP A 601 30.52 -5.59 5.94
N LEU A 602 29.45 -5.31 6.69
CA LEU A 602 29.35 -5.67 8.11
C LEU A 602 29.44 -7.18 8.30
N TRP A 603 28.73 -7.94 7.47
CA TRP A 603 28.73 -9.40 7.54
C TRP A 603 30.08 -10.00 7.13
N LEU A 604 30.72 -9.46 6.09
CA LEU A 604 32.05 -9.89 5.65
C LEU A 604 33.14 -9.66 6.70
N HIS A 605 33.00 -8.61 7.51
CA HIS A 605 33.96 -8.29 8.58
C HIS A 605 33.70 -9.05 9.89
N GLN A 606 32.64 -9.86 9.98
CA GLN A 606 32.45 -10.73 11.14
C GLN A 606 33.42 -11.90 11.10
N PRO A 607 34.12 -12.22 12.21
CA PRO A 607 34.97 -13.39 12.28
C PRO A 607 34.11 -14.65 12.20
N THR A 608 34.00 -15.27 11.02
CA THR A 608 33.27 -16.53 10.87
C THR A 608 34.11 -17.71 11.36
N GLN A 609 33.53 -18.55 12.22
CA GLN A 609 34.18 -19.78 12.72
C GLN A 609 34.24 -20.91 11.67
N GLU A 610 33.59 -20.75 10.51
CA GLU A 610 33.58 -21.75 9.44
C GLU A 610 34.30 -21.21 8.19
N ALA A 611 35.54 -21.63 7.99
CA ALA A 611 36.42 -21.19 6.90
C ALA A 611 36.30 -22.06 5.62
N SER A 612 35.14 -22.65 5.32
CA SER A 612 35.02 -23.70 4.28
C SER A 612 34.17 -23.36 3.05
N ILE A 613 33.62 -22.15 2.93
CA ILE A 613 32.86 -21.72 1.75
C ILE A 613 33.56 -20.51 1.11
N ASP A 614 33.84 -20.60 -0.18
CA ASP A 614 34.51 -19.55 -0.95
C ASP A 614 33.75 -18.21 -0.87
N GLY A 615 34.46 -17.09 -0.71
CA GLY A 615 33.85 -15.79 -0.36
C GLY A 615 32.83 -15.27 -1.39
N ARG A 616 32.89 -15.76 -2.64
CA ARG A 616 31.94 -15.42 -3.72
C ARG A 616 30.58 -16.08 -3.56
N ASP A 617 30.52 -17.35 -3.15
CA ASP A 617 29.26 -18.06 -2.94
C ASP A 617 28.47 -17.49 -1.75
N ARG A 618 29.22 -16.99 -0.76
CA ARG A 618 28.69 -16.27 0.39
C ARG A 618 28.03 -14.93 0.03
N LEU A 619 28.64 -14.15 -0.86
CA LEU A 619 28.07 -12.88 -1.33
C LEU A 619 26.77 -13.05 -2.13
N LEU A 620 26.66 -14.13 -2.91
CA LEU A 620 25.42 -14.45 -3.65
C LEU A 620 24.22 -14.72 -2.71
N GLN A 621 24.48 -15.17 -1.47
CA GLN A 621 23.44 -15.40 -0.47
C GLN A 621 22.96 -14.10 0.19
N LEU A 622 23.82 -13.08 0.26
CA LEU A 622 23.54 -11.80 0.92
C LEU A 622 23.10 -10.72 -0.10
N THR A 623 22.22 -11.08 -1.03
CA THR A 623 21.63 -10.14 -2.00
C THR A 623 20.16 -9.85 -1.68
N PRO A 624 19.66 -8.63 -1.90
CA PRO A 624 18.25 -8.32 -1.78
C PRO A 624 17.43 -9.22 -2.71
N ARG A 625 16.40 -9.84 -2.15
CA ARG A 625 15.45 -10.67 -2.90
C ARG A 625 14.06 -10.12 -2.67
N PHE A 626 13.35 -9.88 -3.76
CA PHE A 626 11.99 -9.34 -3.73
C PHE A 626 10.99 -10.41 -4.16
N THR A 627 9.76 -10.30 -3.68
CA THR A 627 8.62 -11.08 -4.17
C THR A 627 8.39 -10.80 -5.66
N SER A 628 8.43 -9.51 -6.04
CA SER A 628 8.40 -9.05 -7.41
C SER A 628 9.20 -7.76 -7.57
N VAL A 629 9.69 -7.51 -8.77
CA VAL A 629 10.31 -6.23 -9.17
C VAL A 629 9.57 -5.58 -10.35
N THR A 630 8.45 -6.15 -10.79
CA THR A 630 7.65 -5.58 -11.89
C THR A 630 6.59 -4.64 -11.34
N TYR A 631 6.54 -3.39 -11.80
CA TYR A 631 5.47 -2.49 -11.39
C TYR A 631 4.11 -3.02 -11.87
N GLY A 632 3.12 -3.00 -10.98
CA GLY A 632 1.77 -3.52 -11.24
C GLY A 632 1.54 -4.93 -10.71
N GLU A 633 2.60 -5.66 -10.36
CA GLU A 633 2.47 -6.88 -9.58
C GLU A 633 2.25 -6.56 -8.09
N PRO A 634 1.36 -7.29 -7.37
CA PRO A 634 0.99 -6.94 -6.00
C PRO A 634 2.16 -6.92 -5.00
N GLY A 635 3.14 -7.80 -5.19
CA GLY A 635 4.35 -7.92 -4.37
C GLY A 635 5.51 -7.01 -4.81
N TYR A 636 5.26 -6.00 -5.64
CA TYR A 636 6.29 -5.11 -6.18
C TYR A 636 7.15 -4.47 -5.09
N ALA A 637 8.46 -4.73 -5.17
CA ALA A 637 9.50 -4.33 -4.22
C ALA A 637 9.36 -4.83 -2.78
N GLN A 638 8.40 -5.71 -2.50
CA GLN A 638 8.27 -6.32 -1.18
C GLN A 638 9.41 -7.32 -0.99
N LEU A 639 10.14 -7.26 0.12
CA LEU A 639 11.17 -8.26 0.39
C LEU A 639 10.54 -9.67 0.47
N SER A 640 11.22 -10.60 -0.20
CA SER A 640 10.87 -12.01 -0.21
C SER A 640 11.11 -12.62 1.18
N GLN A 641 10.33 -13.63 1.54
CA GLN A 641 10.58 -14.43 2.74
C GLN A 641 11.95 -15.13 2.75
N HIS A 642 12.57 -15.25 1.56
CA HIS A 642 13.90 -15.84 1.38
C HIS A 642 14.99 -14.78 1.28
N CYS A 643 14.69 -13.50 1.52
CA CYS A 643 15.71 -12.47 1.66
C CYS A 643 16.51 -12.72 2.95
N ALA A 644 17.82 -12.45 2.89
CA ALA A 644 18.72 -12.63 4.02
C ALA A 644 18.28 -11.77 5.22
N GLN A 645 18.38 -12.32 6.43
CA GLN A 645 17.94 -11.66 7.65
C GLN A 645 18.71 -10.35 7.89
N GLU A 646 19.97 -10.30 7.48
CA GLU A 646 20.84 -9.13 7.54
C GLU A 646 20.32 -7.95 6.72
N ILE A 647 19.40 -8.18 5.76
CA ILE A 647 18.72 -7.13 4.98
C ILE A 647 17.29 -6.96 5.50
N ALA A 648 16.59 -8.08 5.72
CA ALA A 648 15.20 -8.08 6.17
C ALA A 648 15.00 -7.56 7.60
N ALA A 649 16.05 -7.53 8.43
CA ALA A 649 16.05 -6.98 9.79
C ALA A 649 17.31 -6.14 10.06
N GLY A 650 17.89 -5.56 9.00
CA GLY A 650 19.20 -4.91 9.05
C GLY A 650 19.19 -3.40 9.20
N ALA A 651 18.01 -2.77 9.29
CA ALA A 651 17.90 -1.34 9.56
C ALA A 651 18.42 -0.98 10.96
N ASP A 652 18.57 0.31 11.24
CA ASP A 652 19.05 0.84 12.53
C ASP A 652 18.19 0.42 13.74
N ASP A 653 16.89 0.27 13.55
CA ASP A 653 15.90 -0.16 14.54
C ASP A 653 15.57 -1.67 14.48
N GLY A 654 16.30 -2.43 13.66
CA GLY A 654 16.05 -3.85 13.42
C GLY A 654 14.87 -4.15 12.48
N SER A 655 14.27 -3.14 11.85
CA SER A 655 13.28 -3.32 10.77
C SER A 655 13.95 -3.73 9.45
N GLU A 656 13.13 -3.93 8.43
CA GLU A 656 13.63 -4.14 7.07
C GLU A 656 14.25 -2.86 6.49
N MET A 657 15.30 -3.03 5.68
CA MET A 657 15.85 -1.93 4.88
C MET A 657 14.90 -1.57 3.73
N GLY A 658 15.00 -0.33 3.23
CA GLY A 658 14.31 0.12 2.03
C GLY A 658 12.92 0.71 2.28
N VAL A 659 12.13 0.80 1.20
CA VAL A 659 10.85 1.52 1.17
C VAL A 659 9.79 1.03 2.17
N PHE A 660 9.83 -0.25 2.53
CA PHE A 660 8.84 -0.86 3.43
C PHE A 660 9.30 -0.92 4.90
N HIS A 661 10.40 -0.25 5.24
CA HIS A 661 10.90 -0.15 6.62
C HIS A 661 9.82 0.18 7.66
N LEU A 662 8.88 1.07 7.34
CA LEU A 662 7.80 1.49 8.25
C LEU A 662 6.75 0.40 8.53
N LEU A 663 6.78 -0.73 7.80
CA LEU A 663 5.88 -1.86 8.07
C LEU A 663 6.31 -2.67 9.30
N HIS A 664 7.56 -2.53 9.76
CA HIS A 664 8.12 -3.26 10.89
C HIS A 664 7.84 -4.77 10.83
N GLN A 665 8.00 -5.36 9.63
CA GLN A 665 7.66 -6.76 9.37
C GLN A 665 8.40 -7.74 10.32
N PRO A 666 9.71 -7.56 10.63
CA PRO A 666 10.42 -8.42 11.57
C PRO A 666 9.84 -8.36 12.98
N GLN A 667 9.55 -7.15 13.48
CA GLN A 667 8.98 -6.93 14.80
C GLN A 667 7.58 -7.52 14.89
N ARG A 668 6.71 -7.28 13.90
CA ARG A 668 5.36 -7.89 13.82
C ARG A 668 5.42 -9.41 13.85
N ARG A 669 6.37 -10.00 13.12
CA ARG A 669 6.59 -11.46 13.13
C ARG A 669 7.03 -11.95 14.50
N ALA A 670 8.04 -11.33 15.10
CA ALA A 670 8.56 -11.74 16.40
C ALA A 670 7.47 -11.64 17.48
N TYR A 671 6.72 -10.54 17.47
CA TYR A 671 5.62 -10.31 18.39
C TYR A 671 4.47 -11.30 18.21
N LEU A 672 4.13 -11.64 16.97
CA LEU A 672 3.18 -12.72 16.67
C LEU A 672 3.65 -14.07 17.21
N GLN A 673 4.91 -14.42 16.98
CA GLN A 673 5.47 -15.70 17.44
C GLN A 673 5.41 -15.84 18.96
N LEU A 674 5.79 -14.79 19.70
CA LEU A 674 5.73 -14.76 21.16
C LEU A 674 4.31 -14.98 21.68
N ASN A 675 3.31 -14.35 21.05
CA ASN A 675 1.93 -14.47 21.52
C ASN A 675 1.28 -15.80 21.10
N LEU A 676 1.61 -16.36 19.93
CA LEU A 676 1.01 -17.61 19.47
C LEU A 676 1.27 -18.79 20.41
N GLU A 677 2.42 -18.83 21.09
CA GLU A 677 2.77 -19.90 22.04
C GLU A 677 1.71 -20.08 23.16
N GLU A 678 1.05 -19.00 23.59
CA GLU A 678 0.01 -19.04 24.62
C GLU A 678 -1.30 -19.72 24.14
N TYR A 679 -1.58 -19.71 22.84
CA TYR A 679 -2.88 -20.07 22.27
C TYR A 679 -2.87 -21.36 21.44
N VAL A 680 -1.69 -21.85 21.05
CA VAL A 680 -1.54 -23.13 20.33
C VAL A 680 -1.84 -24.31 21.26
N PRO A 681 -2.64 -25.31 20.84
CA PRO A 681 -2.89 -26.51 21.64
C PRO A 681 -1.59 -27.27 21.96
N SER A 682 -1.51 -27.80 23.19
CA SER A 682 -0.38 -28.63 23.62
C SER A 682 -0.15 -29.81 22.68
N GLY A 683 1.10 -30.01 22.26
CA GLY A 683 1.50 -31.10 21.38
C GLY A 683 1.34 -30.83 19.88
N LEU A 684 0.83 -29.65 19.49
CA LEU A 684 0.83 -29.20 18.10
C LEU A 684 1.97 -28.20 17.85
N ASP A 685 2.56 -28.28 16.66
CA ASP A 685 3.53 -27.32 16.16
C ASP A 685 2.85 -26.37 15.16
N ILE A 686 3.08 -25.06 15.29
CA ILE A 686 2.58 -24.05 14.36
C ILE A 686 3.70 -23.53 13.45
N GLY A 687 3.42 -23.36 12.16
CA GLY A 687 4.31 -22.67 11.23
C GLY A 687 3.64 -21.50 10.54
N ILE A 688 4.35 -20.37 10.44
CA ILE A 688 3.84 -19.11 9.84
C ILE A 688 4.26 -19.00 8.38
N PHE A 689 3.31 -19.04 7.45
CA PHE A 689 3.55 -18.94 6.01
C PHE A 689 3.03 -17.60 5.52
N TYR A 690 3.82 -16.83 4.77
CA TYR A 690 3.32 -15.58 4.19
C TYR A 690 2.77 -15.82 2.79
N ILE A 691 1.62 -15.22 2.52
CA ILE A 691 0.98 -15.16 1.20
C ILE A 691 1.20 -13.76 0.63
N THR A 692 1.59 -13.73 -0.63
CA THR A 692 1.95 -12.55 -1.40
C THR A 692 1.39 -12.64 -2.81
#